data_AF-A0A822XKZ0-F1
#
_entry.id   AF-A0A822XKZ0-F1
#
_cell.length_a   1.000
_cell.length_b   1.000
_cell.length_c   1.000
_cell.angle_alpha   90.00
_cell.angle_beta   90.00
_cell.angle_gamma   90.00
#
_symmetry.space_group_name_H-M   'P 1'
#
loop_
_entity.id
_entity.type
_entity.pdbx_description
1 polymer ?
#
loop_
_entity_poly.entity_id
_entity_poly.type
_entity_poly.pdbx_seq_one_letter_code
_entity_poly.pdbx_strand_id
1 'polypeptide(L)'
;MASNVLVEADNGRGGAEEASLYGFEEIRVSHRFDSNAWLSSFQSRLHSSRPRSRQSLPRNPTAFPGFDFGPGYRSCHGKFSNFQRSGSFQSLFSSFDFSEWWKRKPWTSWNVIGFFSRQEQHQQLQLHQIVKGKAGGVWYWKRMRILVVITALVGCVCLMNWLLLSRLQHTVISPRDGFVNRNSSSVRVKWNKFGKGKRTHGIRYARMMALAAHALVEGEDKPEPNDLWEEPQLANFSWIPCAHQRNREPSEGNNGYILVSANGGINQQRIAVCNAVAVARLLNSTLVLPNFLQSGVWRDKSQFGDIYQEKHFINYLKPDIRIVKKLPVELRSLDLEAIGSLVTDDDIMKEAKPVFFLENILPILHQNGVVHLFGFGHRLAFDPIPFQLQRLRCRCNFHALQFIPKIQQTGALLIQRIRQYIPSQGSLDTNLVGPFVEEPNLKGQMDFSVKNSRYLALHMRFEIDMVAHSLCDFGGGEKEKKELEAFRKNHFPALAHREKTHKLPSAAALRSEGQCPLTPEEAVLMFAALGFSRKTRIYVAGAQIYGGKSSLAALTVLYPNLVTKEDLLSSSEIEPFKNFSSQLAALDFIACAAADAFSMTDSGSQLSSLVSGYRIYFGDGRMPTIRPNKRRLANIFLKNSTIEWKMFEKRVRKAVKQTKQAHERPVARSVYRHPRCKECMCTRD
;
A
#
# COMPACT_ATOMS: atom_id res chain seq x y z
N MET A 1 -21.16 1.15 -68.96
CA MET A 1 -20.37 1.43 -70.18
C MET A 1 -19.25 2.36 -69.72
N ALA A 2 -18.00 1.90 -69.58
CA ALA A 2 -17.03 1.59 -70.64
C ALA A 2 -16.50 2.88 -71.30
N SER A 3 -15.20 3.23 -71.31
CA SER A 3 -13.94 2.50 -70.96
C SER A 3 -12.98 3.47 -70.19
N ASN A 4 -11.92 3.09 -69.44
CA ASN A 4 -10.71 2.31 -69.78
C ASN A 4 -9.94 2.89 -71.00
N VAL A 5 -8.59 3.07 -71.00
CA VAL A 5 -7.52 2.53 -70.11
C VAL A 5 -6.17 3.29 -70.27
N LEU A 6 -5.26 3.19 -69.26
CA LEU A 6 -3.78 3.46 -69.29
C LEU A 6 -3.29 4.89 -69.69
N VAL A 7 -2.02 5.29 -69.46
CA VAL A 7 -1.13 5.26 -68.26
C VAL A 7 0.04 6.22 -68.52
N GLU A 8 0.49 6.98 -67.51
CA GLU A 8 1.91 7.26 -67.27
C GLU A 8 2.13 7.81 -65.86
N ALA A 9 3.39 8.00 -65.44
CA ALA A 9 3.73 8.19 -64.03
C ALA A 9 4.84 9.24 -63.80
N ASP A 10 4.85 9.72 -62.55
CA ASP A 10 5.99 10.18 -61.77
C ASP A 10 6.39 11.69 -61.79
N ASN A 11 6.91 12.10 -60.62
CA ASN A 11 7.72 13.27 -60.28
C ASN A 11 7.35 14.71 -60.78
N GLY A 12 6.82 15.50 -59.83
CA GLY A 12 7.61 16.65 -59.34
C GLY A 12 7.07 18.09 -59.53
N ARG A 13 6.55 18.67 -58.43
CA ARG A 13 6.47 20.11 -58.01
C ARG A 13 5.67 20.19 -56.70
N GLY A 14 5.73 21.23 -55.86
CA GLY A 14 6.43 22.51 -55.95
C GLY A 14 5.45 23.67 -55.68
N GLY A 15 5.78 24.58 -54.75
CA GLY A 15 4.82 25.54 -54.15
C GLY A 15 4.22 24.96 -52.87
N ALA A 16 4.38 25.49 -51.66
CA ALA A 16 4.88 26.79 -51.16
C ALA A 16 3.98 28.00 -51.48
N GLU A 17 3.34 28.52 -50.43
CA GLU A 17 2.78 29.87 -50.32
C GLU A 17 2.93 30.32 -48.86
N GLU A 18 2.90 31.64 -48.58
CA GLU A 18 3.63 32.24 -47.46
C GLU A 18 2.80 32.56 -46.21
N ALA A 19 3.44 32.46 -45.04
CA ALA A 19 3.08 33.21 -43.83
C ALA A 19 4.34 33.39 -42.97
N SER A 20 4.93 34.60 -42.97
CA SER A 20 6.21 34.86 -42.30
C SER A 20 6.05 35.55 -40.94
N LEU A 21 7.03 35.29 -40.07
CA LEU A 21 7.52 36.18 -39.00
C LEU A 21 6.50 36.80 -38.03
N TYR A 22 6.30 36.13 -36.89
CA TYR A 22 6.68 36.74 -35.61
C TYR A 22 7.50 35.72 -34.80
N GLY A 23 8.68 36.14 -34.33
CA GLY A 23 9.66 35.23 -33.72
C GLY A 23 9.33 34.85 -32.28
N PHE A 24 9.49 33.57 -31.95
CA PHE A 24 9.69 33.12 -30.58
C PHE A 24 11.18 32.83 -30.37
N GLU A 25 11.80 33.57 -29.46
CA GLU A 25 13.21 33.43 -29.13
C GLU A 25 13.43 32.17 -28.27
N GLU A 26 14.17 31.19 -28.79
CA GLU A 26 14.35 29.88 -28.15
C GLU A 26 15.33 29.98 -26.97
N ILE A 27 14.83 30.39 -25.80
CA ILE A 27 15.61 30.41 -24.55
C ILE A 27 16.00 28.98 -24.18
N ARG A 28 17.20 28.57 -24.60
CA ARG A 28 17.76 27.23 -24.45
C ARG A 28 18.24 26.97 -23.02
N VAL A 29 17.30 26.87 -22.08
CA VAL A 29 17.58 26.45 -20.70
C VAL A 29 18.12 25.02 -20.71
N SER A 30 19.25 24.79 -20.02
CA SER A 30 19.90 23.48 -19.95
C SER A 30 19.12 22.52 -19.04
N HIS A 31 18.11 21.85 -19.59
CA HIS A 31 17.25 20.93 -18.84
C HIS A 31 17.98 19.68 -18.31
N ARG A 32 18.60 19.81 -17.14
CA ARG A 32 19.01 18.68 -16.30
C ARG A 32 17.76 18.04 -15.68
N PHE A 33 17.09 17.17 -16.44
CA PHE A 33 15.93 16.39 -15.99
C PHE A 33 16.32 15.41 -14.88
N ASP A 34 16.25 15.85 -13.62
CA ASP A 34 16.68 15.02 -12.50
C ASP A 34 15.59 14.09 -11.93
N SER A 35 16.04 13.01 -11.29
CA SER A 35 15.23 11.78 -11.10
C SER A 35 14.79 11.53 -9.63
N ASN A 36 14.82 12.59 -8.83
CA ASN A 36 14.84 12.54 -7.37
C ASN A 36 13.48 12.18 -6.72
N ALA A 37 12.36 12.40 -7.44
CA ALA A 37 11.02 11.97 -7.05
C ALA A 37 10.89 10.46 -6.80
N TRP A 38 11.62 9.63 -7.56
CA TRP A 38 11.54 8.15 -7.48
C TRP A 38 12.61 7.55 -6.56
N LEU A 39 13.85 8.01 -6.65
CA LEU A 39 14.99 7.63 -5.78
C LEU A 39 14.60 7.48 -4.30
N SER A 40 13.83 8.45 -3.84
CA SER A 40 13.43 8.68 -2.45
C SER A 40 12.22 7.83 -2.01
N SER A 41 11.84 6.81 -2.80
CA SER A 41 10.97 5.68 -2.40
C SER A 41 11.78 4.49 -1.84
N PHE A 42 13.10 4.48 -2.07
CA PHE A 42 14.02 3.43 -1.60
C PHE A 42 14.49 3.70 -0.16
N GLN A 43 14.91 4.94 0.14
CA GLN A 43 15.35 5.34 1.48
C GLN A 43 14.25 5.25 2.55
N SER A 44 12.99 5.52 2.21
CA SER A 44 11.86 5.38 3.16
C SER A 44 11.51 3.92 3.48
N ARG A 45 11.82 2.97 2.58
CA ARG A 45 11.74 1.52 2.88
C ARG A 45 12.89 1.12 3.80
N LEU A 46 14.12 1.54 3.50
CA LEU A 46 15.32 1.20 4.28
C LEU A 46 15.28 1.76 5.72
N HIS A 47 14.89 3.02 5.92
CA HIS A 47 14.91 3.66 7.24
C HIS A 47 13.71 3.32 8.15
N SER A 48 12.71 2.56 7.68
CA SER A 48 11.59 2.11 8.53
C SER A 48 11.95 0.94 9.47
N SER A 49 13.25 0.71 9.74
CA SER A 49 13.82 -0.52 10.28
C SER A 49 14.45 -0.40 11.68
N ARG A 50 14.15 0.64 12.47
CA ARG A 50 14.53 0.64 13.90
C ARG A 50 13.77 -0.47 14.66
N PRO A 51 14.45 -1.33 15.44
CA PRO A 51 13.81 -2.41 16.18
C PRO A 51 12.94 -1.89 17.33
N ARG A 52 11.93 -2.67 17.73
CA ARG A 52 11.15 -2.41 18.95
C ARG A 52 12.00 -2.70 20.19
N SER A 53 12.59 -1.67 20.79
CA SER A 53 12.89 -1.71 22.23
C SER A 53 11.58 -1.76 23.02
N ARG A 54 11.52 -2.57 24.07
CA ARG A 54 10.55 -2.35 25.16
C ARG A 54 11.08 -1.19 26.00
N GLN A 55 10.29 -0.14 26.15
CA GLN A 55 10.48 0.85 27.21
C GLN A 55 9.19 0.98 28.02
N SER A 56 9.36 1.28 29.30
CA SER A 56 8.34 1.22 30.34
C SER A 56 7.43 2.44 30.36
N LEU A 57 6.26 2.27 31.00
CA LEU A 57 5.30 3.33 31.29
C LEU A 57 5.95 4.47 32.12
N PRO A 58 5.80 5.74 31.71
CA PRO A 58 5.92 6.88 32.63
C PRO A 58 4.77 6.88 33.64
N ARG A 59 5.00 7.44 34.83
CA ARG A 59 3.97 7.64 35.87
C ARG A 59 3.23 8.97 35.65
N ASN A 60 2.09 9.13 36.32
CA ASN A 60 1.27 10.35 36.30
C ASN A 60 2.08 11.60 36.73
N PRO A 61 1.88 12.77 36.10
CA PRO A 61 2.28 14.05 36.67
C PRO A 61 1.35 14.44 37.83
N THR A 62 1.89 15.07 38.87
CA THR A 62 1.14 15.60 40.01
C THR A 62 1.27 17.12 40.08
N ALA A 63 0.21 17.77 40.57
CA ALA A 63 0.15 19.16 41.05
C ALA A 63 0.59 20.31 40.11
N PHE A 64 -0.37 21.19 39.79
CA PHE A 64 -0.11 22.62 39.63
C PHE A 64 -0.42 23.32 40.97
N PRO A 65 0.33 24.36 41.40
CA PRO A 65 -0.16 25.32 42.37
C PRO A 65 -1.21 26.24 41.73
N GLY A 66 -2.22 26.67 42.51
CA GLY A 66 -3.26 27.58 42.06
C GLY A 66 -3.01 29.05 42.43
N PHE A 67 -3.88 29.93 41.95
CA PHE A 67 -4.10 31.30 42.45
C PHE A 67 -5.58 31.68 42.27
N ASP A 68 -6.00 32.77 42.91
CA ASP A 68 -7.31 32.85 43.57
C ASP A 68 -8.45 33.64 42.89
N PHE A 69 -9.66 33.26 43.33
CA PHE A 69 -10.96 33.97 43.40
C PHE A 69 -11.37 35.13 42.46
N GLY A 70 -12.56 34.97 41.87
CA GLY A 70 -13.43 36.05 41.36
C GLY A 70 -14.85 35.51 41.05
N PRO A 71 -15.95 35.99 41.68
CA PRO A 71 -17.23 35.25 41.70
C PRO A 71 -18.29 35.71 40.67
N GLY A 72 -19.19 34.80 40.28
CA GLY A 72 -20.35 35.09 39.43
C GLY A 72 -21.50 34.08 39.59
N TYR A 73 -22.65 34.54 40.10
CA TYR A 73 -23.85 33.73 40.37
C TYR A 73 -24.48 33.09 39.13
N ARG A 74 -24.97 31.84 39.24
CA ARG A 74 -26.42 31.54 39.40
C ARG A 74 -26.70 30.06 39.69
N SER A 75 -27.86 29.82 40.30
CA SER A 75 -28.36 28.49 40.69
C SER A 75 -29.31 27.91 39.64
N CYS A 76 -29.38 26.58 39.56
CA CYS A 76 -30.66 25.88 39.33
C CYS A 76 -30.64 24.50 40.00
N HIS A 77 -31.72 24.12 40.67
CA HIS A 77 -31.82 22.87 41.43
C HIS A 77 -32.30 21.70 40.55
N GLY A 78 -31.78 20.50 40.81
CA GLY A 78 -32.26 19.25 40.23
C GLY A 78 -31.95 18.04 41.11
N LYS A 79 -32.69 17.87 42.22
CA LYS A 79 -32.58 16.67 43.07
C LYS A 79 -33.37 15.52 42.46
N PHE A 80 -32.78 14.32 42.39
CA PHE A 80 -33.50 13.07 42.63
C PHE A 80 -32.64 12.10 43.45
N SER A 81 -33.26 11.07 44.02
CA SER A 81 -32.92 10.55 45.34
C SER A 81 -32.11 9.25 45.38
N ASN A 82 -31.42 9.08 46.51
CA ASN A 82 -30.72 7.87 46.94
C ASN A 82 -31.56 6.59 46.75
N PHE A 83 -30.87 5.48 46.47
CA PHE A 83 -31.31 4.15 46.92
C PHE A 83 -30.14 3.40 47.55
N GLN A 84 -30.04 3.45 48.88
CA GLN A 84 -29.18 2.53 49.62
C GLN A 84 -29.95 1.23 49.87
N ARG A 85 -29.29 0.07 49.71
CA ARG A 85 -29.69 -1.14 50.43
C ARG A 85 -28.45 -1.91 50.89
N SER A 86 -28.32 -2.05 52.20
CA SER A 86 -27.29 -2.84 52.88
C SER A 86 -27.59 -4.34 52.78
N GLY A 87 -26.54 -5.16 52.79
CA GLY A 87 -26.63 -6.62 52.74
C GLY A 87 -25.34 -7.27 53.24
N SER A 88 -25.03 -7.11 54.53
CA SER A 88 -23.86 -7.73 55.17
C SER A 88 -24.23 -9.02 55.87
N PHE A 89 -23.49 -10.10 55.63
CA PHE A 89 -23.32 -11.16 56.63
C PHE A 89 -21.90 -11.73 56.62
N GLN A 90 -21.40 -11.93 57.84
CA GLN A 90 -20.13 -12.56 58.22
C GLN A 90 -20.33 -14.09 58.30
N SER A 91 -19.34 -14.97 58.49
CA SER A 91 -17.90 -15.01 58.17
C SER A 91 -17.38 -16.39 58.62
N LEU A 92 -16.34 -16.95 58.01
CA LEU A 92 -15.42 -17.87 58.71
C LEU A 92 -13.98 -17.76 58.14
N PHE A 93 -13.08 -17.39 59.05
CA PHE A 93 -11.63 -17.65 59.21
C PHE A 93 -10.84 -18.48 58.14
N SER A 94 -9.54 -18.24 57.90
CA SER A 94 -8.64 -17.13 58.32
C SER A 94 -7.21 -17.25 57.74
N SER A 95 -6.54 -16.12 57.54
CA SER A 95 -5.06 -15.95 57.50
C SER A 95 -4.31 -16.52 56.28
N PHE A 96 -3.09 -16.07 55.93
CA PHE A 96 -2.17 -15.10 56.57
C PHE A 96 -1.62 -14.08 55.56
N ASP A 97 -1.20 -12.90 56.04
CA ASP A 97 -0.46 -11.87 55.27
C ASP A 97 1.02 -12.24 55.05
N PHE A 98 1.68 -11.60 54.08
CA PHE A 98 3.14 -11.56 54.00
C PHE A 98 3.67 -10.24 53.41
N SER A 99 3.62 -9.18 54.23
CA SER A 99 4.43 -7.98 54.08
C SER A 99 5.83 -8.13 54.74
N GLU A 100 6.71 -7.15 54.54
CA GLU A 100 8.18 -7.24 54.72
C GLU A 100 8.72 -7.69 56.10
N TRP A 101 9.85 -8.43 56.12
CA TRP A 101 11.06 -7.93 56.81
C TRP A 101 12.41 -8.58 56.42
N TRP A 102 13.51 -7.89 56.76
CA TRP A 102 14.92 -8.25 56.55
C TRP A 102 15.74 -8.05 57.84
N LYS A 103 16.64 -9.01 58.19
CA LYS A 103 17.75 -8.95 59.20
C LYS A 103 18.45 -10.33 59.26
N ARG A 104 19.75 -10.53 59.56
CA ARG A 104 20.99 -9.71 59.70
C ARG A 104 22.07 -10.32 58.74
N LYS A 105 23.35 -9.96 58.52
CA LYS A 105 24.42 -9.15 59.18
C LYS A 105 25.02 -9.79 60.47
N PRO A 106 26.30 -9.53 60.88
CA PRO A 106 27.25 -8.50 60.39
C PRO A 106 28.64 -9.04 59.89
N TRP A 107 29.36 -8.35 58.96
CA TRP A 107 30.63 -7.53 59.08
C TRP A 107 31.94 -8.33 59.37
N THR A 108 33.18 -7.96 58.98
CA THR A 108 33.90 -6.70 58.60
C THR A 108 34.75 -6.86 57.31
N SER A 109 34.90 -5.93 56.35
CA SER A 109 35.90 -4.81 56.22
C SER A 109 37.38 -5.16 56.56
N TRP A 110 38.45 -4.71 55.87
CA TRP A 110 38.73 -3.43 55.14
C TRP A 110 39.75 -3.54 53.95
N ASN A 111 39.89 -2.42 53.18
CA ASN A 111 41.08 -1.89 52.43
C ASN A 111 41.59 -2.44 51.07
N VAL A 112 42.42 -1.59 50.41
CA VAL A 112 42.71 -1.55 48.96
C VAL A 112 44.18 -1.23 48.64
N ILE A 113 44.84 -2.09 47.86
CA ILE A 113 46.01 -1.88 46.95
C ILE A 113 45.83 -2.94 45.83
N GLY A 114 46.20 -2.79 44.55
CA GLY A 114 46.79 -1.69 43.78
C GLY A 114 47.15 -2.20 42.36
N PHE A 115 47.78 -1.37 41.53
CA PHE A 115 48.29 -1.79 40.22
C PHE A 115 49.35 -2.90 40.34
N PHE A 116 49.44 -3.80 39.35
CA PHE A 116 50.56 -3.76 38.40
C PHE A 116 50.30 -4.59 37.13
N SER A 117 50.72 -4.03 36.00
CA SER A 117 50.95 -4.75 34.76
C SER A 117 52.31 -4.30 34.23
N ARG A 118 53.24 -5.25 34.07
CA ARG A 118 54.19 -5.40 32.95
C ARG A 118 55.33 -6.35 33.29
N GLN A 119 55.79 -7.02 32.23
CA GLN A 119 57.12 -7.60 32.03
C GLN A 119 57.57 -8.75 32.95
N GLU A 120 58.32 -9.63 32.27
CA GLU A 120 59.33 -10.53 32.81
C GLU A 120 58.86 -11.69 33.73
N GLN A 121 59.40 -12.91 33.63
CA GLN A 121 60.50 -13.41 32.77
C GLN A 121 60.11 -14.70 32.04
N HIS A 122 60.66 -14.86 30.83
CA HIS A 122 60.81 -16.19 30.20
C HIS A 122 62.11 -16.82 30.74
N GLN A 123 62.28 -18.14 30.53
CA GLN A 123 63.42 -18.97 30.97
C GLN A 123 63.38 -19.37 32.47
N GLN A 124 63.91 -20.54 32.90
CA GLN A 124 64.76 -21.52 32.19
C GLN A 124 64.53 -22.99 32.69
N LEU A 125 64.89 -23.98 31.84
CA LEU A 125 65.24 -25.40 32.12
C LEU A 125 64.32 -26.26 33.04
N GLN A 126 63.59 -27.26 32.53
CA GLN A 126 64.01 -28.64 32.12
C GLN A 126 64.45 -29.58 33.26
N LEU A 127 63.80 -30.75 33.40
CA LEU A 127 64.42 -32.09 33.28
C LEU A 127 63.40 -33.26 33.23
N HIS A 128 63.81 -34.37 32.59
CA HIS A 128 63.39 -35.80 32.77
C HIS A 128 61.91 -36.25 32.70
N GLN A 129 61.47 -36.51 31.46
CA GLN A 129 61.03 -37.81 30.92
C GLN A 129 60.75 -39.07 31.80
N ILE A 130 59.78 -39.88 31.31
CA ILE A 130 59.80 -41.36 31.11
C ILE A 130 59.02 -42.34 32.07
N VAL A 131 58.06 -43.06 31.45
CA VAL A 131 57.61 -44.48 31.64
C VAL A 131 56.44 -44.91 32.56
N LYS A 132 55.43 -45.55 31.91
CA LYS A 132 54.44 -46.62 32.29
C LYS A 132 53.61 -46.45 33.60
N GLY A 133 52.32 -46.83 33.70
CA GLY A 133 51.33 -47.35 32.72
C GLY A 133 50.87 -48.79 32.97
N LYS A 134 49.57 -49.02 33.27
CA LYS A 134 48.82 -50.31 33.21
C LYS A 134 47.31 -50.16 33.53
N ALA A 135 46.45 -49.89 32.54
CA ALA A 135 44.97 -49.96 32.71
C ALA A 135 44.12 -50.08 31.40
N GLY A 136 44.72 -50.10 30.20
CA GLY A 136 43.98 -49.80 28.96
C GLY A 136 43.10 -50.90 28.35
N GLY A 137 43.32 -52.18 28.67
CA GLY A 137 42.77 -53.28 27.86
C GLY A 137 41.26 -53.54 27.97
N VAL A 138 40.69 -53.41 29.18
CA VAL A 138 39.32 -53.89 29.47
C VAL A 138 38.22 -52.93 28.97
N TRP A 139 38.53 -51.63 28.86
CA TRP A 139 37.53 -50.60 28.52
C TRP A 139 37.18 -50.58 27.03
N TYR A 140 38.16 -50.86 26.16
CA TYR A 140 38.00 -50.84 24.70
C TYR A 140 37.06 -51.96 24.19
N TRP A 141 37.23 -53.17 24.71
CA TRP A 141 36.42 -54.35 24.31
C TRP A 141 34.93 -54.21 24.61
N LYS A 142 34.54 -53.53 25.71
CA LYS A 142 33.12 -53.27 26.01
C LYS A 142 32.48 -52.29 25.02
N ARG A 143 33.21 -51.25 24.58
CA ARG A 143 32.69 -50.30 23.57
C ARG A 143 32.50 -50.95 22.19
N MET A 144 33.42 -51.81 21.76
CA MET A 144 33.31 -52.50 20.46
C MET A 144 32.07 -53.38 20.37
N ARG A 145 31.73 -54.14 21.43
CA ARG A 145 30.50 -54.96 21.45
C ARG A 145 29.23 -54.12 21.34
N ILE A 146 29.17 -52.96 22.00
CA ILE A 146 28.03 -52.03 21.91
C ILE A 146 27.91 -51.47 20.47
N LEU A 147 29.03 -51.11 19.84
CA LEU A 147 29.02 -50.58 18.47
C LEU A 147 28.46 -51.59 17.45
N VAL A 148 28.85 -52.86 17.57
CA VAL A 148 28.38 -53.96 16.71
C VAL A 148 26.88 -54.23 16.90
N VAL A 149 26.36 -54.16 18.13
CA VAL A 149 24.91 -54.30 18.39
C VAL A 149 24.12 -53.13 17.78
N ILE A 150 24.66 -51.91 17.83
CA ILE A 150 24.01 -50.72 17.24
C ILE A 150 23.99 -50.82 15.70
N THR A 151 25.10 -51.21 15.06
CA THR A 151 25.12 -51.37 13.59
C THR A 151 24.25 -52.53 13.12
N ALA A 152 24.16 -53.63 13.87
CA ALA A 152 23.22 -54.72 13.61
C ALA A 152 21.75 -54.26 13.71
N LEU A 153 21.39 -53.50 14.75
CA LEU A 153 20.04 -52.94 14.91
C LEU A 153 19.66 -51.99 13.76
N VAL A 154 20.55 -51.07 13.37
CA VAL A 154 20.32 -50.18 12.23
C VAL A 154 20.19 -50.98 10.93
N GLY A 155 21.02 -52.02 10.74
CA GLY A 155 20.93 -52.95 9.63
C GLY A 155 19.56 -53.64 9.55
N CYS A 156 19.06 -54.19 10.65
CA CYS A 156 17.73 -54.80 10.74
C CYS A 156 16.61 -53.79 10.44
N VAL A 157 16.67 -52.55 10.95
CA VAL A 157 15.65 -51.52 10.65
C VAL A 157 15.65 -51.18 9.15
N CYS A 158 16.82 -51.04 8.53
CA CYS A 158 16.92 -50.82 7.09
C CYS A 158 16.40 -52.01 6.26
N LEU A 159 16.70 -53.25 6.66
CA LEU A 159 16.21 -54.46 6.00
C LEU A 159 14.70 -54.60 6.11
N MET A 160 14.12 -54.37 7.29
CA MET A 160 12.67 -54.38 7.50
C MET A 160 11.98 -53.29 6.68
N ASN A 161 12.56 -52.09 6.57
CA ASN A 161 12.02 -51.01 5.76
C ASN A 161 12.09 -51.31 4.24
N TRP A 162 13.19 -51.93 3.77
CA TRP A 162 13.30 -52.41 2.38
C TRP A 162 12.25 -53.50 2.10
N LEU A 163 12.07 -54.47 3.00
CA LEU A 163 11.06 -55.52 2.88
C LEU A 163 9.62 -54.97 2.94
N LEU A 164 9.38 -53.86 3.66
CA LEU A 164 8.10 -53.16 3.62
C LEU A 164 7.85 -52.49 2.26
N LEU A 165 8.88 -51.83 1.70
CA LEU A 165 8.81 -51.12 0.43
C LEU A 165 8.67 -52.07 -0.77
N SER A 166 9.33 -53.24 -0.77
CA SER A 166 9.18 -54.22 -1.84
C SER A 166 7.80 -54.90 -1.84
N ARG A 167 7.20 -55.10 -0.65
CA ARG A 167 5.81 -55.59 -0.52
C ARG A 167 4.77 -54.61 -1.08
N LEU A 168 5.07 -53.31 -1.17
CA LEU A 168 4.16 -52.28 -1.69
C LEU A 168 4.15 -52.17 -3.23
N GLN A 169 5.05 -52.84 -3.96
CA GLN A 169 5.12 -52.74 -5.42
C GLN A 169 4.29 -53.81 -6.17
N HIS A 170 3.66 -54.77 -5.49
CA HIS A 170 2.89 -55.86 -6.10
C HIS A 170 1.40 -55.87 -5.73
N THR A 171 0.70 -54.75 -5.97
CA THR A 171 -0.77 -54.71 -6.13
C THR A 171 -1.16 -53.82 -7.29
N VAL A 172 -1.08 -54.34 -8.52
CA VAL A 172 -1.71 -53.74 -9.70
C VAL A 172 -3.18 -54.14 -9.69
N ILE A 173 -4.07 -53.23 -9.29
CA ILE A 173 -5.52 -53.39 -9.41
C ILE A 173 -6.02 -52.34 -10.39
N SER A 174 -6.62 -52.79 -11.50
CA SER A 174 -7.15 -51.92 -12.55
C SER A 174 -8.55 -51.41 -12.19
N PRO A 175 -8.80 -50.09 -12.11
CA PRO A 175 -10.16 -49.56 -11.96
C PRO A 175 -10.91 -49.63 -13.29
N ARG A 176 -12.12 -50.19 -13.29
CA ARG A 176 -13.08 -50.05 -14.41
C ARG A 176 -13.50 -48.58 -14.58
N ASP A 177 -13.79 -48.18 -15.81
CA ASP A 177 -14.39 -46.89 -16.12
C ASP A 177 -15.74 -46.66 -15.42
N GLY A 178 -15.95 -45.44 -14.93
CA GLY A 178 -17.17 -45.04 -14.21
C GLY A 178 -17.34 -43.53 -14.16
N PHE A 179 -18.02 -42.96 -15.16
CA PHE A 179 -18.61 -41.61 -15.19
C PHE A 179 -17.84 -40.45 -14.51
N VAL A 180 -16.88 -39.86 -15.24
CA VAL A 180 -16.28 -38.57 -14.85
C VAL A 180 -17.10 -37.39 -15.37
N ASN A 181 -17.54 -36.51 -14.45
CA ASN A 181 -18.22 -35.26 -14.79
C ASN A 181 -17.27 -34.31 -15.57
N ARG A 182 -17.69 -33.89 -16.78
CA ARG A 182 -16.81 -33.36 -17.85
C ARG A 182 -16.08 -32.05 -17.55
N ASN A 183 -16.44 -31.29 -16.52
CA ASN A 183 -15.87 -29.95 -16.29
C ASN A 183 -14.51 -29.95 -15.57
N SER A 184 -14.24 -30.92 -14.69
CA SER A 184 -12.98 -30.95 -13.90
C SER A 184 -11.74 -31.24 -14.77
N SER A 185 -11.89 -32.11 -15.77
CA SER A 185 -10.83 -32.44 -16.72
C SER A 185 -10.40 -31.22 -17.55
N SER A 186 -11.34 -30.38 -17.98
CA SER A 186 -11.08 -29.16 -18.79
C SER A 186 -10.00 -28.26 -18.17
N VAL A 187 -10.15 -27.89 -16.89
CA VAL A 187 -9.20 -27.00 -16.21
C VAL A 187 -7.84 -27.69 -16.01
N ARG A 188 -7.83 -28.95 -15.57
CA ARG A 188 -6.58 -29.72 -15.36
C ARG A 188 -5.82 -29.93 -16.69
N VAL A 189 -6.53 -30.21 -17.77
CA VAL A 189 -5.95 -30.35 -19.13
C VAL A 189 -5.42 -29.02 -19.64
N LYS A 190 -6.12 -27.89 -19.40
CA LYS A 190 -5.65 -26.55 -19.79
C LYS A 190 -4.30 -26.21 -19.15
N TRP A 191 -4.12 -26.46 -17.85
CA TRP A 191 -2.83 -26.32 -17.16
C TRP A 191 -1.76 -27.30 -17.65
N ASN A 192 -2.11 -28.58 -17.84
CA ASN A 192 -1.17 -29.57 -18.40
C ASN A 192 -0.72 -29.23 -19.83
N LYS A 193 -1.53 -28.50 -20.62
CA LYS A 193 -1.18 -28.03 -21.95
C LYS A 193 -0.16 -26.89 -21.92
N PHE A 194 -0.24 -25.98 -20.94
CA PHE A 194 0.82 -24.99 -20.67
C PHE A 194 2.15 -25.64 -20.27
N GLY A 195 2.12 -26.81 -19.61
CA GLY A 195 3.31 -27.58 -19.25
C GLY A 195 4.00 -28.32 -20.41
N LYS A 196 3.46 -28.30 -21.64
CA LYS A 196 3.98 -29.05 -22.80
C LYS A 196 4.53 -28.18 -23.95
N GLY A 197 4.96 -26.95 -23.64
CA GLY A 197 5.82 -26.14 -24.54
C GLY A 197 7.30 -26.22 -24.15
N LYS A 198 8.23 -26.32 -25.12
CA LYS A 198 9.69 -26.41 -24.86
C LYS A 198 10.28 -25.11 -24.28
N ARG A 199 10.15 -24.86 -22.97
CA ARG A 199 11.03 -23.95 -22.18
C ARG A 199 11.22 -24.46 -20.75
N THR A 200 12.45 -24.71 -20.34
CA THR A 200 12.84 -25.13 -18.99
C THR A 200 12.95 -23.97 -17.98
N HIS A 201 11.96 -23.08 -17.98
CA HIS A 201 11.70 -22.20 -16.84
C HIS A 201 10.52 -22.76 -16.04
N GLY A 202 10.81 -23.39 -14.90
CA GLY A 202 9.78 -23.98 -14.05
C GLY A 202 8.78 -22.93 -13.56
N ILE A 203 7.50 -23.10 -13.88
CA ILE A 203 6.44 -22.16 -13.52
C ILE A 203 6.44 -21.95 -12.00
N ARG A 204 6.78 -20.73 -11.58
CA ARG A 204 6.85 -20.35 -10.16
C ARG A 204 5.49 -20.62 -9.51
N TYR A 205 5.49 -21.39 -8.42
CA TYR A 205 4.30 -21.86 -7.71
C TYR A 205 3.41 -22.92 -8.39
N ALA A 206 3.85 -23.63 -9.45
CA ALA A 206 3.03 -24.63 -10.17
C ALA A 206 2.25 -25.61 -9.27
N ARG A 207 2.90 -26.21 -8.26
CA ARG A 207 2.25 -27.10 -7.27
C ARG A 207 1.12 -26.41 -6.51
N MET A 208 1.34 -25.18 -6.06
CA MET A 208 0.34 -24.40 -5.32
C MET A 208 -0.82 -23.97 -6.22
N MET A 209 -0.56 -23.69 -7.50
CA MET A 209 -1.62 -23.40 -8.48
C MET A 209 -2.52 -24.61 -8.75
N ALA A 210 -1.95 -25.82 -8.86
CA ALA A 210 -2.75 -27.04 -8.97
C ALA A 210 -3.62 -27.28 -7.73
N LEU A 211 -3.09 -27.02 -6.53
CA LEU A 211 -3.85 -27.11 -5.26
C LEU A 211 -4.95 -26.04 -5.18
N ALA A 212 -4.66 -24.79 -5.56
CA ALA A 212 -5.64 -23.70 -5.59
C ALA A 212 -6.78 -23.97 -6.60
N ALA A 213 -6.44 -24.46 -7.80
CA ALA A 213 -7.41 -24.85 -8.81
C ALA A 213 -8.34 -25.98 -8.32
N HIS A 214 -7.78 -26.98 -7.61
CA HIS A 214 -8.54 -28.06 -7.02
C HIS A 214 -9.49 -27.56 -5.91
N ALA A 215 -8.99 -26.72 -5.00
CA ALA A 215 -9.79 -26.16 -3.89
C ALA A 215 -10.91 -25.22 -4.38
N LEU A 216 -10.68 -24.46 -5.46
CA LEU A 216 -11.70 -23.61 -6.07
C LEU A 216 -12.82 -24.41 -6.75
N VAL A 217 -12.52 -25.59 -7.31
CA VAL A 217 -13.53 -26.50 -7.88
C VAL A 217 -14.28 -27.22 -6.75
N GLU A 218 -13.58 -27.72 -5.72
CA GLU A 218 -14.24 -28.30 -4.53
C GLU A 218 -15.07 -27.27 -3.73
N GLY A 219 -14.77 -25.98 -3.90
CA GLY A 219 -15.47 -24.86 -3.27
C GLY A 219 -16.50 -24.17 -4.15
N GLU A 220 -16.72 -24.61 -5.39
CA GLU A 220 -17.48 -23.84 -6.39
C GLU A 220 -18.95 -23.59 -5.98
N ASP A 221 -19.55 -24.51 -5.22
CA ASP A 221 -20.93 -24.42 -4.68
C ASP A 221 -20.97 -24.18 -3.16
N LYS A 222 -19.82 -23.96 -2.50
CA LYS A 222 -19.78 -23.58 -1.09
C LYS A 222 -19.98 -22.06 -0.97
N PRO A 223 -20.74 -21.57 0.05
CA PRO A 223 -20.84 -20.14 0.31
C PRO A 223 -19.47 -19.58 0.70
N GLU A 224 -19.19 -18.36 0.24
CA GLU A 224 -17.97 -17.65 0.63
C GLU A 224 -18.02 -17.26 2.13
N PRO A 225 -16.88 -17.21 2.84
CA PRO A 225 -16.86 -16.76 4.22
C PRO A 225 -17.34 -15.30 4.36
N ASN A 226 -18.31 -15.04 5.22
CA ASN A 226 -18.81 -13.68 5.50
C ASN A 226 -17.67 -12.72 5.90
N ASP A 227 -16.63 -13.23 6.59
CA ASP A 227 -15.44 -12.45 6.97
C ASP A 227 -14.50 -12.07 5.80
N LEU A 228 -14.91 -12.30 4.55
CA LEU A 228 -14.40 -11.64 3.34
C LEU A 228 -15.11 -10.33 3.03
N TRP A 229 -16.44 -10.28 3.16
CA TRP A 229 -17.29 -9.17 2.72
C TRP A 229 -17.63 -8.14 3.82
N GLU A 230 -17.32 -8.43 5.08
CA GLU A 230 -17.55 -7.54 6.23
C GLU A 230 -16.23 -7.14 6.91
N GLU A 231 -16.08 -5.90 7.43
CA GLU A 231 -14.95 -5.57 8.33
C GLU A 231 -15.15 -6.31 9.68
N PRO A 232 -14.13 -6.96 10.28
CA PRO A 232 -14.30 -7.64 11.56
C PRO A 232 -14.60 -6.64 12.67
N GLN A 233 -15.87 -6.57 13.09
CA GLN A 233 -16.38 -5.54 14.00
C GLN A 233 -15.55 -5.45 15.29
N LEU A 234 -15.21 -4.22 15.66
CA LEU A 234 -14.75 -3.85 16.99
C LEU A 234 -15.81 -2.95 17.59
N ALA A 235 -16.55 -3.46 18.58
CA ALA A 235 -17.42 -2.62 19.39
C ALA A 235 -16.59 -1.58 20.15
N ASN A 236 -17.11 -0.35 20.19
CA ASN A 236 -17.06 0.64 21.29
C ASN A 236 -17.01 2.09 20.80
N PHE A 237 -16.56 2.38 19.57
CA PHE A 237 -16.57 3.74 19.02
C PHE A 237 -16.91 3.75 17.52
N SER A 238 -18.02 4.40 17.14
CA SER A 238 -18.32 4.65 15.73
C SER A 238 -17.64 5.94 15.27
N TRP A 239 -16.73 5.82 14.30
CA TRP A 239 -15.99 6.95 13.73
C TRP A 239 -16.76 7.53 12.54
N ILE A 240 -17.07 8.83 12.59
CA ILE A 240 -17.85 9.54 11.57
C ILE A 240 -17.04 10.67 10.87
N PRO A 241 -17.29 10.94 9.57
CA PRO A 241 -16.79 12.12 8.86
C PRO A 241 -17.06 13.47 9.56
N CYS A 242 -16.02 14.17 10.00
CA CYS A 242 -16.17 15.52 10.56
C CYS A 242 -15.16 16.57 10.05
N ALA A 243 -14.26 16.24 9.11
CA ALA A 243 -13.33 17.20 8.50
C ALA A 243 -14.03 18.36 7.77
N HIS A 244 -15.31 18.26 7.45
CA HIS A 244 -16.09 19.36 6.88
C HIS A 244 -16.26 20.55 7.85
N GLN A 245 -16.14 20.31 9.17
CA GLN A 245 -16.29 21.32 10.22
C GLN A 245 -15.20 22.38 10.12
N ARG A 246 -15.60 23.65 10.30
CA ARG A 246 -14.71 24.81 10.36
C ARG A 246 -14.81 25.43 11.76
N ASN A 247 -13.65 25.79 12.33
CA ASN A 247 -13.50 26.20 13.73
C ASN A 247 -12.62 27.46 13.86
N ARG A 248 -12.39 28.19 12.76
CA ARG A 248 -11.47 29.33 12.66
C ARG A 248 -11.82 30.17 11.44
N GLU A 249 -11.57 31.47 11.55
CA GLU A 249 -11.73 32.44 10.46
C GLU A 249 -10.88 32.10 9.20
N PRO A 250 -11.19 32.71 8.04
CA PRO A 250 -10.44 32.50 6.80
C PRO A 250 -8.96 32.91 6.85
N SER A 251 -8.21 32.56 5.81
CA SER A 251 -6.94 33.25 5.44
C SER A 251 -7.23 34.18 4.28
N GLU A 252 -7.03 35.49 4.48
CA GLU A 252 -7.13 36.49 3.41
C GLU A 252 -6.03 36.33 2.34
N GLY A 253 -4.90 35.71 2.70
CA GLY A 253 -3.82 35.39 1.77
C GLY A 253 -2.85 36.56 1.55
N ASN A 254 -2.59 37.34 2.61
CA ASN A 254 -1.89 38.63 2.55
C ASN A 254 -0.37 38.51 2.36
N ASN A 255 0.22 37.35 2.62
CA ASN A 255 1.66 37.11 2.53
C ASN A 255 2.07 36.58 1.13
N GLY A 256 1.65 37.26 0.07
CA GLY A 256 2.03 36.92 -1.30
C GLY A 256 1.37 35.65 -1.90
N TYR A 257 1.97 35.12 -2.96
CA TYR A 257 1.42 34.05 -3.80
C TYR A 257 2.30 32.78 -3.84
N ILE A 258 1.72 31.60 -3.62
CA ILE A 258 2.39 30.31 -3.84
C ILE A 258 1.93 29.68 -5.15
N LEU A 259 2.89 29.37 -6.03
CA LEU A 259 2.70 28.49 -7.18
C LEU A 259 3.18 27.09 -6.83
N VAL A 260 2.54 26.08 -7.40
CA VAL A 260 2.86 24.67 -7.16
C VAL A 260 2.83 23.91 -8.47
N SER A 261 3.96 23.32 -8.87
CA SER A 261 4.05 22.38 -9.98
C SER A 261 4.23 20.97 -9.43
N ALA A 262 3.12 20.22 -9.33
CA ALA A 262 3.07 18.94 -8.63
C ALA A 262 3.62 17.77 -9.47
N ASN A 263 4.54 16.98 -8.89
CA ASN A 263 5.16 15.84 -9.57
C ASN A 263 4.54 14.47 -9.22
N GLY A 264 4.96 13.45 -9.97
CA GLY A 264 4.47 12.08 -9.86
C GLY A 264 3.23 11.81 -10.71
N GLY A 265 2.59 10.65 -10.50
CA GLY A 265 1.27 10.35 -11.08
C GLY A 265 0.13 10.97 -10.28
N ILE A 266 -1.11 10.93 -10.80
CA ILE A 266 -2.26 11.66 -10.23
C ILE A 266 -2.54 11.41 -8.74
N ASN A 267 -2.26 10.21 -8.24
CA ASN A 267 -2.41 9.85 -6.82
C ASN A 267 -1.32 10.46 -5.91
N GLN A 268 -0.17 10.85 -6.47
CA GLN A 268 0.86 11.66 -5.79
C GLN A 268 0.49 13.15 -5.89
N GLN A 269 0.05 13.62 -7.05
CA GLN A 269 -0.37 15.01 -7.29
C GLN A 269 -1.57 15.40 -6.42
N ARG A 270 -2.59 14.54 -6.24
CA ARG A 270 -3.71 14.75 -5.29
C ARG A 270 -3.21 15.09 -3.87
N ILE A 271 -2.16 14.40 -3.43
CA ILE A 271 -1.56 14.58 -2.11
C ILE A 271 -0.69 15.84 -2.05
N ALA A 272 0.02 16.16 -3.14
CA ALA A 272 0.75 17.43 -3.27
C ALA A 272 -0.19 18.65 -3.18
N VAL A 273 -1.36 18.61 -3.85
CA VAL A 273 -2.38 19.67 -3.74
C VAL A 273 -2.88 19.81 -2.30
N CYS A 274 -3.20 18.71 -1.62
CA CYS A 274 -3.64 18.76 -0.22
C CYS A 274 -2.55 19.31 0.72
N ASN A 275 -1.28 19.04 0.42
CA ASN A 275 -0.15 19.63 1.13
C ASN A 275 0.00 21.12 0.83
N ALA A 276 -0.16 21.54 -0.44
CA ALA A 276 -0.07 22.93 -0.87
C ALA A 276 -1.14 23.83 -0.21
N VAL A 277 -2.38 23.35 -0.14
CA VAL A 277 -3.48 24.03 0.59
C VAL A 277 -3.12 24.25 2.06
N ALA A 278 -2.47 23.27 2.70
CA ALA A 278 -2.02 23.39 4.09
C ALA A 278 -0.80 24.31 4.26
N VAL A 279 0.14 24.34 3.32
CA VAL A 279 1.27 25.29 3.32
C VAL A 279 0.76 26.71 3.10
N ALA A 280 -0.16 26.94 2.16
CA ALA A 280 -0.75 28.27 1.94
C ALA A 280 -1.48 28.79 3.18
N ARG A 281 -2.21 27.92 3.92
CA ARG A 281 -2.84 28.32 5.19
C ARG A 281 -1.83 28.53 6.33
N LEU A 282 -0.73 27.79 6.34
CA LEU A 282 0.37 27.96 7.32
C LEU A 282 1.09 29.29 7.13
N LEU A 283 1.32 29.70 5.88
CA LEU A 283 2.09 30.91 5.51
C LEU A 283 1.20 32.16 5.31
N ASN A 284 -0.12 32.05 5.48
CA ASN A 284 -1.11 33.09 5.20
C ASN A 284 -0.98 33.70 3.78
N SER A 285 -0.68 32.87 2.79
CA SER A 285 -0.48 33.27 1.39
C SER A 285 -1.66 32.89 0.52
N THR A 286 -1.84 33.58 -0.60
CA THR A 286 -2.76 33.17 -1.67
C THR A 286 -2.21 31.95 -2.43
N LEU A 287 -3.01 30.92 -2.65
CA LEU A 287 -2.62 29.77 -3.47
C LEU A 287 -3.00 30.03 -4.94
N VAL A 288 -2.04 29.93 -5.86
CA VAL A 288 -2.34 29.81 -7.30
C VAL A 288 -2.73 28.36 -7.59
N LEU A 289 -3.75 28.16 -8.44
CA LEU A 289 -4.26 26.83 -8.81
C LEU A 289 -3.10 25.91 -9.27
N PRO A 290 -2.89 24.73 -8.64
CA PRO A 290 -1.70 23.93 -8.90
C PRO A 290 -1.62 23.38 -10.34
N ASN A 291 -0.42 23.45 -10.93
CA ASN A 291 -0.11 22.82 -12.21
C ASN A 291 0.36 21.38 -12.00
N PHE A 292 0.15 20.51 -12.99
CA PHE A 292 0.59 19.11 -12.96
C PHE A 292 1.75 18.89 -13.94
N LEU A 293 2.90 18.46 -13.42
CA LEU A 293 4.07 18.18 -14.25
C LEU A 293 3.89 16.87 -15.02
N GLN A 294 4.19 16.90 -16.32
CA GLN A 294 4.22 15.71 -17.18
C GLN A 294 5.30 14.74 -16.68
N SER A 295 4.90 13.50 -16.39
CA SER A 295 5.84 12.44 -15.96
C SER A 295 6.55 11.84 -17.17
N GLY A 296 7.89 11.74 -17.13
CA GLY A 296 8.69 11.04 -18.14
C GLY A 296 8.39 9.53 -18.28
N VAL A 297 7.65 8.94 -17.33
CA VAL A 297 7.15 7.55 -17.39
C VAL A 297 5.80 7.48 -18.09
N TRP A 298 4.83 8.30 -17.66
CA TRP A 298 3.43 8.19 -18.10
C TRP A 298 3.08 9.10 -19.29
N ARG A 299 3.90 10.13 -19.55
CA ARG A 299 3.77 11.14 -20.63
C ARG A 299 2.43 11.88 -20.69
N ASP A 300 1.64 11.81 -19.62
CA ASP A 300 0.34 12.47 -19.49
C ASP A 300 0.44 14.00 -19.54
N LYS A 301 -0.50 14.64 -20.24
CA LYS A 301 -0.59 16.11 -20.34
C LYS A 301 -1.67 16.72 -19.43
N SER A 302 -2.51 15.90 -18.80
CA SER A 302 -3.65 16.35 -17.97
C SER A 302 -3.23 17.35 -16.90
N GLN A 303 -3.85 18.52 -16.88
CA GLN A 303 -3.71 19.52 -15.83
C GLN A 303 -4.80 19.36 -14.75
N PHE A 304 -4.75 20.21 -13.72
CA PHE A 304 -5.69 20.15 -12.60
C PHE A 304 -7.16 20.16 -13.07
N GLY A 305 -7.52 21.06 -13.98
CA GLY A 305 -8.88 21.19 -14.53
C GLY A 305 -9.35 20.01 -15.40
N ASP A 306 -8.44 19.17 -15.90
CA ASP A 306 -8.78 17.95 -16.66
C ASP A 306 -9.15 16.77 -15.74
N ILE A 307 -8.84 16.87 -14.45
CA ILE A 307 -9.09 15.83 -13.45
C ILE A 307 -10.13 16.29 -12.41
N TYR A 308 -9.99 17.51 -11.89
CA TYR A 308 -10.75 18.02 -10.74
C TYR A 308 -11.55 19.29 -11.08
N GLN A 309 -12.71 19.44 -10.43
CA GLN A 309 -13.61 20.58 -10.65
C GLN A 309 -13.05 21.89 -10.04
N GLU A 310 -12.38 22.71 -10.84
CA GLU A 310 -11.79 23.99 -10.41
C GLU A 310 -12.77 24.90 -9.64
N LYS A 311 -13.99 25.08 -10.17
CA LYS A 311 -15.01 25.95 -9.57
C LYS A 311 -15.41 25.46 -8.18
N HIS A 312 -15.61 24.15 -8.01
CA HIS A 312 -15.92 23.54 -6.71
C HIS A 312 -14.74 23.67 -5.75
N PHE A 313 -13.53 23.32 -6.19
CA PHE A 313 -12.30 23.39 -5.37
C PHE A 313 -12.06 24.80 -4.81
N ILE A 314 -12.15 25.83 -5.66
CA ILE A 314 -11.99 27.24 -5.26
C ILE A 314 -13.13 27.66 -4.32
N ASN A 315 -14.39 27.40 -4.67
CA ASN A 315 -15.54 27.85 -3.86
C ASN A 315 -15.60 27.16 -2.49
N TYR A 316 -15.31 25.86 -2.43
CA TYR A 316 -15.40 25.07 -1.20
C TYR A 316 -14.27 25.40 -0.20
N LEU A 317 -13.08 25.76 -0.70
CA LEU A 317 -11.94 26.18 0.12
C LEU A 317 -11.86 27.69 0.36
N LYS A 318 -12.72 28.51 -0.26
CA LYS A 318 -12.80 29.97 -0.03
C LYS A 318 -12.88 30.38 1.46
N PRO A 319 -13.59 29.66 2.36
CA PRO A 319 -13.59 29.98 3.80
C PRO A 319 -12.31 29.56 4.54
N ASP A 320 -11.40 28.83 3.87
CA ASP A 320 -10.17 28.29 4.45
C ASP A 320 -8.93 29.07 3.99
N ILE A 321 -8.78 29.28 2.68
CA ILE A 321 -7.71 30.06 2.03
C ILE A 321 -8.21 30.79 0.78
N ARG A 322 -7.55 31.91 0.44
CA ARG A 322 -7.68 32.55 -0.87
C ARG A 322 -6.99 31.69 -1.96
N ILE A 323 -7.74 31.39 -3.03
CA ILE A 323 -7.24 30.65 -4.20
C ILE A 323 -7.52 31.46 -5.47
N VAL A 324 -6.54 31.56 -6.37
CA VAL A 324 -6.65 32.25 -7.67
C VAL A 324 -6.27 31.31 -8.83
N LYS A 325 -6.86 31.51 -10.02
CA LYS A 325 -6.57 30.67 -11.20
C LYS A 325 -5.20 30.91 -11.83
N LYS A 326 -4.71 32.14 -11.76
CA LYS A 326 -3.43 32.62 -12.34
C LYS A 326 -2.87 33.69 -11.41
N LEU A 327 -1.57 33.96 -11.52
CA LEU A 327 -0.95 35.12 -10.90
C LEU A 327 -1.57 36.45 -11.40
N PRO A 328 -1.42 37.55 -10.63
CA PRO A 328 -1.49 38.92 -11.13
C PRO A 328 -0.63 39.13 -12.41
N VAL A 329 -0.85 40.21 -13.16
CA VAL A 329 -0.11 40.43 -14.43
C VAL A 329 1.36 40.74 -14.15
N GLU A 330 1.57 41.52 -13.10
CA GLU A 330 2.82 42.10 -12.62
C GLU A 330 3.81 41.00 -12.16
N LEU A 331 3.28 39.91 -11.61
CA LEU A 331 4.05 38.75 -11.16
C LEU A 331 4.24 37.69 -12.25
N ARG A 332 3.57 37.80 -13.41
CA ARG A 332 3.68 36.82 -14.51
C ARG A 332 4.89 37.01 -15.41
N SER A 333 5.46 38.21 -15.44
CA SER A 333 6.64 38.57 -16.24
C SER A 333 7.96 38.46 -15.46
N LEU A 334 7.92 38.01 -14.21
CA LEU A 334 9.12 37.83 -13.39
C LEU A 334 9.81 36.50 -13.73
N ASP A 335 11.13 36.56 -13.94
CA ASP A 335 11.98 35.38 -13.87
C ASP A 335 12.08 34.94 -12.40
N LEU A 336 11.36 33.87 -12.06
CA LEU A 336 11.31 33.34 -10.70
C LEU A 336 12.60 32.64 -10.27
N GLU A 337 13.44 32.20 -11.21
CA GLU A 337 14.74 31.59 -10.90
C GLU A 337 15.76 32.69 -10.58
N ALA A 338 15.86 33.72 -11.42
CA ALA A 338 16.78 34.84 -11.25
C ALA A 338 16.57 35.63 -9.94
N ILE A 339 15.33 35.74 -9.44
CA ILE A 339 15.03 36.40 -8.16
C ILE A 339 15.07 35.46 -6.93
N GLY A 340 15.40 34.18 -7.10
CA GLY A 340 15.44 33.20 -6.00
C GLY A 340 14.06 32.77 -5.49
N SER A 341 12.99 32.93 -6.29
CA SER A 341 11.63 32.50 -5.98
C SER A 341 11.31 31.07 -6.43
N LEU A 342 12.17 30.43 -7.24
CA LEU A 342 12.04 29.04 -7.63
C LEU A 342 12.65 28.13 -6.56
N VAL A 343 11.81 27.31 -5.93
CA VAL A 343 12.24 26.32 -4.93
C VAL A 343 11.91 24.92 -5.45
N THR A 344 12.93 24.08 -5.60
CA THR A 344 12.82 22.75 -6.20
C THR A 344 12.44 21.69 -5.18
N ASP A 345 12.26 20.44 -5.64
CA ASP A 345 12.03 19.31 -4.76
C ASP A 345 13.31 18.62 -4.26
N ASP A 346 14.50 19.19 -4.49
CA ASP A 346 15.70 18.82 -3.74
C ASP A 346 15.96 19.75 -2.55
N ASP A 347 15.59 21.03 -2.65
CA ASP A 347 15.68 22.01 -1.55
C ASP A 347 14.77 21.66 -0.36
N ILE A 348 13.57 21.14 -0.65
CA ILE A 348 12.59 20.79 0.38
C ILE A 348 12.74 19.32 0.77
N MET A 349 13.30 19.04 1.96
CA MET A 349 13.41 17.68 2.48
C MET A 349 12.06 16.94 2.50
N LYS A 350 12.07 15.61 2.32
CA LYS A 350 10.84 14.81 2.43
C LYS A 350 10.29 14.85 3.85
N GLU A 351 8.97 14.99 3.95
CA GLU A 351 8.26 15.11 5.24
C GLU A 351 8.82 16.24 6.12
N ALA A 352 9.16 17.37 5.49
CA ALA A 352 9.53 18.62 6.16
C ALA A 352 8.42 19.07 7.14
N LYS A 353 8.85 19.49 8.33
CA LYS A 353 7.96 20.02 9.38
C LYS A 353 7.43 21.41 9.00
N PRO A 354 6.30 21.88 9.55
CA PRO A 354 5.79 23.25 9.33
C PRO A 354 6.83 24.35 9.55
N VAL A 355 7.72 24.17 10.54
CA VAL A 355 8.82 25.08 10.88
C VAL A 355 9.73 25.37 9.67
N PHE A 356 10.07 24.36 8.85
CA PHE A 356 10.88 24.57 7.65
C PHE A 356 10.25 25.58 6.68
N PHE A 357 8.93 25.52 6.49
CA PHE A 357 8.22 26.46 5.60
C PHE A 357 8.18 27.87 6.18
N LEU A 358 8.08 28.02 7.50
CA LEU A 358 8.14 29.32 8.18
C LEU A 358 9.54 29.94 8.13
N GLU A 359 10.59 29.13 8.24
CA GLU A 359 11.99 29.59 8.27
C GLU A 359 12.57 29.83 6.85
N ASN A 360 12.16 29.05 5.85
CA ASN A 360 12.83 29.02 4.53
C ASN A 360 11.95 29.50 3.37
N ILE A 361 10.61 29.43 3.48
CA ILE A 361 9.68 29.78 2.39
C ILE A 361 8.95 31.10 2.66
N LEU A 362 8.63 31.40 3.93
CA LEU A 362 8.02 32.68 4.31
C LEU A 362 8.92 33.91 4.01
N PRO A 363 10.26 33.87 4.22
CA PRO A 363 11.10 35.02 3.87
C PRO A 363 11.09 35.34 2.38
N ILE A 364 11.13 34.30 1.52
CA ILE A 364 11.05 34.45 0.05
C ILE A 364 9.70 35.08 -0.34
N LEU A 365 8.60 34.62 0.25
CA LEU A 365 7.27 35.22 0.05
C LEU A 365 7.19 36.69 0.49
N HIS A 366 7.83 37.07 1.59
CA HIS A 366 7.87 38.46 2.06
C HIS A 366 8.77 39.36 1.20
N GLN A 367 9.88 38.82 0.69
CA GLN A 367 10.85 39.56 -0.12
C GLN A 367 10.36 39.77 -1.56
N ASN A 368 9.86 38.71 -2.20
CA ASN A 368 9.55 38.69 -3.63
C ASN A 368 8.03 38.71 -3.94
N GLY A 369 7.17 38.60 -2.94
CA GLY A 369 5.71 38.54 -3.10
C GLY A 369 5.18 37.23 -3.74
N VAL A 370 6.06 36.35 -4.21
CA VAL A 370 5.74 35.10 -4.89
C VAL A 370 6.80 34.03 -4.62
N VAL A 371 6.40 32.76 -4.56
CA VAL A 371 7.31 31.61 -4.57
C VAL A 371 6.72 30.48 -5.42
N HIS A 372 7.57 29.75 -6.15
CA HIS A 372 7.17 28.61 -6.96
C HIS A 372 7.80 27.33 -6.42
N LEU A 373 6.96 26.48 -5.84
CA LEU A 373 7.34 25.14 -5.38
C LEU A 373 7.30 24.18 -6.59
N PHE A 374 8.43 24.05 -7.26
CA PHE A 374 8.59 23.18 -8.43
C PHE A 374 8.91 21.74 -8.00
N GLY A 375 8.34 20.75 -8.68
CA GLY A 375 8.46 19.35 -8.28
C GLY A 375 7.73 19.01 -6.96
N PHE A 376 6.84 19.87 -6.46
CA PHE A 376 6.27 19.71 -5.13
C PHE A 376 5.43 18.43 -5.01
N GLY A 377 5.94 17.46 -4.25
CA GLY A 377 5.33 16.15 -4.05
C GLY A 377 4.93 15.89 -2.59
N HIS A 378 5.36 14.74 -2.05
CA HIS A 378 5.17 14.41 -0.64
C HIS A 378 6.19 15.10 0.28
N ARG A 379 6.12 16.43 0.33
CA ARG A 379 7.12 17.29 0.97
C ARG A 379 6.73 17.78 2.37
N LEU A 380 5.45 17.97 2.67
CA LEU A 380 4.96 18.29 4.03
C LEU A 380 4.77 17.03 4.89
N ALA A 381 5.26 17.04 6.13
CA ALA A 381 5.14 15.97 7.13
C ALA A 381 3.70 15.49 7.39
N PHE A 382 3.52 14.38 8.12
CA PHE A 382 2.23 14.07 8.76
C PHE A 382 2.15 14.55 10.20
N ASP A 383 3.24 14.44 10.98
CA ASP A 383 3.28 14.84 12.39
C ASP A 383 4.68 15.36 12.75
N PRO A 384 4.82 16.32 13.69
CA PRO A 384 3.74 17.10 14.29
C PRO A 384 3.24 18.19 13.31
N ILE A 385 1.93 18.31 13.19
CA ILE A 385 1.26 19.40 12.44
C ILE A 385 0.09 19.93 13.28
N PRO A 386 -0.13 21.26 13.34
CA PRO A 386 -1.27 21.84 14.05
C PRO A 386 -2.62 21.24 13.60
N PHE A 387 -3.46 20.88 14.57
CA PHE A 387 -4.75 20.19 14.39
C PHE A 387 -5.59 20.75 13.23
N GLN A 388 -5.74 22.08 13.15
CA GLN A 388 -6.56 22.73 12.12
C GLN A 388 -5.96 22.62 10.71
N LEU A 389 -4.63 22.64 10.56
CA LEU A 389 -3.96 22.41 9.27
C LEU A 389 -4.09 20.96 8.83
N GLN A 390 -4.00 20.01 9.76
CA GLN A 390 -4.22 18.60 9.47
C GLN A 390 -5.68 18.31 9.10
N ARG A 391 -6.64 18.92 9.81
CA ARG A 391 -8.08 18.90 9.46
C ARG A 391 -8.34 19.50 8.08
N LEU A 392 -7.64 20.58 7.71
CA LEU A 392 -7.71 21.16 6.37
C LEU A 392 -7.18 20.20 5.28
N ARG A 393 -6.12 19.41 5.54
CA ARG A 393 -5.66 18.36 4.61
C ARG A 393 -6.71 17.26 4.43
N CYS A 394 -7.37 16.85 5.51
CA CYS A 394 -8.51 15.93 5.45
C CYS A 394 -9.65 16.53 4.59
N ARG A 395 -10.03 17.78 4.87
CA ARG A 395 -11.09 18.52 4.16
C ARG A 395 -10.80 18.64 2.66
N CYS A 396 -9.59 19.04 2.30
CA CYS A 396 -9.14 19.14 0.92
C CYS A 396 -9.23 17.79 0.20
N ASN A 397 -8.70 16.71 0.80
CA ASN A 397 -8.66 15.40 0.16
C ASN A 397 -10.05 14.75 -0.01
N PHE A 398 -10.93 14.86 0.99
CA PHE A 398 -12.21 14.14 0.99
C PHE A 398 -13.38 14.95 0.41
N HIS A 399 -13.32 16.28 0.38
CA HIS A 399 -14.47 17.13 -0.01
C HIS A 399 -14.16 18.13 -1.13
N ALA A 400 -12.98 18.76 -1.14
CA ALA A 400 -12.65 19.78 -2.15
C ALA A 400 -12.24 19.18 -3.51
N LEU A 401 -11.59 18.02 -3.51
CA LEU A 401 -11.08 17.34 -4.72
C LEU A 401 -12.11 16.36 -5.29
N GLN A 402 -13.15 16.90 -5.92
CA GLN A 402 -14.13 16.18 -6.73
C GLN A 402 -13.66 16.06 -8.20
N PHE A 403 -13.87 14.90 -8.81
CA PHE A 403 -13.51 14.66 -10.22
C PHE A 403 -14.44 15.43 -11.18
N ILE A 404 -13.96 15.75 -12.38
CA ILE A 404 -14.79 16.42 -13.41
C ILE A 404 -15.97 15.55 -13.87
N PRO A 405 -17.09 16.15 -14.32
CA PRO A 405 -18.30 15.41 -14.73
C PRO A 405 -18.06 14.26 -15.72
N LYS A 406 -17.19 14.46 -16.72
CA LYS A 406 -16.77 13.42 -17.69
C LYS A 406 -16.27 12.15 -16.99
N ILE A 407 -15.41 12.28 -15.97
CA ILE A 407 -14.86 11.16 -15.20
C ILE A 407 -15.93 10.55 -14.29
N GLN A 408 -16.79 11.37 -13.69
CA GLN A 408 -17.86 10.90 -12.81
C GLN A 408 -18.93 10.10 -13.57
N GLN A 409 -19.37 10.58 -14.74
CA GLN A 409 -20.34 9.93 -15.62
C GLN A 409 -19.83 8.57 -16.13
N THR A 410 -18.59 8.52 -16.64
CA THR A 410 -17.98 7.24 -17.06
C THR A 410 -17.72 6.33 -15.85
N GLY A 411 -17.38 6.88 -14.68
CA GLY A 411 -17.24 6.13 -13.43
C GLY A 411 -18.56 5.51 -12.94
N ALA A 412 -19.69 6.20 -13.12
CA ALA A 412 -21.01 5.67 -12.79
C ALA A 412 -21.40 4.51 -13.71
N LEU A 413 -21.24 4.70 -15.03
CA LEU A 413 -21.44 3.66 -16.04
C LEU A 413 -20.56 2.43 -15.78
N LEU A 414 -19.31 2.65 -15.33
CA LEU A 414 -18.40 1.59 -14.94
C LEU A 414 -18.91 0.83 -13.70
N ILE A 415 -19.36 1.52 -12.63
CA ILE A 415 -19.95 0.88 -11.45
C ILE A 415 -21.20 0.08 -11.82
N GLN A 416 -22.12 0.66 -12.60
CA GLN A 416 -23.36 0.04 -13.06
C GLN A 416 -23.08 -1.29 -13.80
N ARG A 417 -22.14 -1.28 -14.75
CA ARG A 417 -21.75 -2.48 -15.51
C ARG A 417 -20.96 -3.49 -14.67
N ILE A 418 -20.20 -3.05 -13.66
CA ILE A 418 -19.59 -3.98 -12.71
C ILE A 418 -20.66 -4.65 -11.84
N ARG A 419 -21.66 -3.93 -11.33
CA ARG A 419 -22.78 -4.51 -10.55
C ARG A 419 -23.89 -5.15 -11.41
N GLN A 420 -23.62 -5.36 -12.71
CA GLN A 420 -24.52 -6.04 -13.66
C GLN A 420 -25.91 -5.40 -13.78
N TYR A 421 -26.00 -4.07 -13.71
CA TYR A 421 -27.25 -3.30 -13.74
C TYR A 421 -28.23 -3.60 -12.58
N ILE A 422 -27.81 -4.32 -11.53
CA ILE A 422 -28.66 -4.55 -10.35
C ILE A 422 -28.78 -3.25 -9.54
N PRO A 423 -29.99 -2.68 -9.34
CA PRO A 423 -30.18 -1.42 -8.61
C PRO A 423 -29.73 -1.56 -7.15
N SER A 424 -28.50 -1.14 -6.89
CA SER A 424 -27.83 -1.28 -5.59
C SER A 424 -26.97 -0.05 -5.36
N GLN A 425 -27.56 0.97 -4.72
CA GLN A 425 -26.85 2.19 -4.35
C GLN A 425 -25.80 1.86 -3.29
N GLY A 426 -24.53 1.87 -3.68
CA GLY A 426 -23.41 1.71 -2.75
C GLY A 426 -23.31 2.95 -1.87
N SER A 427 -23.02 2.76 -0.59
CA SER A 427 -22.94 3.85 0.41
C SER A 427 -21.92 4.94 0.09
N LEU A 428 -21.00 4.68 -0.85
CA LEU A 428 -19.98 5.62 -1.31
C LEU A 428 -20.33 6.29 -2.65
N ASP A 429 -21.29 5.77 -3.42
CA ASP A 429 -21.45 6.12 -4.83
C ASP A 429 -21.74 7.62 -5.03
N THR A 430 -22.66 8.18 -4.25
CA THR A 430 -23.00 9.62 -4.28
C THR A 430 -21.79 10.51 -3.97
N ASN A 431 -20.85 10.06 -3.13
CA ASN A 431 -19.62 10.80 -2.84
C ASN A 431 -18.56 10.67 -3.95
N LEU A 432 -18.65 9.63 -4.80
CA LEU A 432 -17.70 9.35 -5.88
C LEU A 432 -18.14 9.98 -7.22
N VAL A 433 -19.39 9.73 -7.61
CA VAL A 433 -19.93 10.12 -8.94
C VAL A 433 -21.02 11.20 -8.85
N GLY A 434 -21.36 11.69 -7.66
CA GLY A 434 -22.23 12.86 -7.49
C GLY A 434 -23.63 12.66 -8.10
N PRO A 435 -24.09 13.54 -9.00
CA PRO A 435 -25.41 13.46 -9.62
C PRO A 435 -25.54 12.36 -10.68
N PHE A 436 -24.45 11.62 -10.99
CA PHE A 436 -24.47 10.53 -11.97
C PHE A 436 -24.77 9.16 -11.34
N VAL A 437 -25.14 9.10 -10.05
CA VAL A 437 -25.74 7.89 -9.46
C VAL A 437 -27.12 7.69 -10.09
N GLU A 438 -27.40 6.50 -10.63
CA GLU A 438 -28.76 6.17 -11.07
C GLU A 438 -29.71 6.06 -9.89
N GLU A 439 -30.82 6.78 -9.93
CA GLU A 439 -31.95 6.53 -9.05
C GLU A 439 -32.60 5.19 -9.42
N PRO A 440 -32.93 4.32 -8.45
CA PRO A 440 -33.55 3.03 -8.74
C PRO A 440 -34.94 3.24 -9.35
N ASN A 441 -35.14 2.78 -10.59
CA ASN A 441 -36.43 2.83 -11.28
C ASN A 441 -37.48 1.94 -10.58
N LEU A 442 -38.21 2.51 -9.61
CA LEU A 442 -39.27 1.88 -8.82
C LEU A 442 -40.57 1.62 -9.62
N LYS A 443 -40.44 0.96 -10.78
CA LYS A 443 -41.55 0.50 -11.64
C LYS A 443 -41.55 -1.01 -11.89
N GLY A 444 -40.59 -1.75 -11.32
CA GLY A 444 -40.61 -3.20 -11.24
C GLY A 444 -40.94 -3.66 -9.81
N GLN A 445 -41.74 -4.73 -9.69
CA GLN A 445 -42.05 -5.36 -8.40
C GLN A 445 -40.76 -5.97 -7.83
N MET A 446 -40.26 -5.43 -6.73
CA MET A 446 -38.99 -5.86 -6.12
C MET A 446 -39.11 -7.29 -5.57
N ASP A 447 -38.51 -8.25 -6.27
CA ASP A 447 -38.21 -9.54 -5.67
C ASP A 447 -37.05 -9.37 -4.67
N PHE A 448 -37.37 -9.50 -3.39
CA PHE A 448 -36.41 -9.43 -2.28
C PHE A 448 -35.39 -10.60 -2.29
N SER A 449 -35.51 -11.58 -3.20
CA SER A 449 -34.51 -12.64 -3.41
C SER A 449 -33.24 -12.18 -4.16
N VAL A 450 -33.26 -11.01 -4.82
CA VAL A 450 -32.15 -10.52 -5.65
C VAL A 450 -30.92 -10.22 -4.79
N LYS A 451 -29.99 -11.18 -4.75
CA LYS A 451 -28.66 -10.99 -4.15
C LYS A 451 -27.90 -9.90 -4.90
N ASN A 452 -27.54 -8.81 -4.22
CA ASN A 452 -26.60 -7.81 -4.74
C ASN A 452 -25.38 -8.49 -5.38
N SER A 453 -25.05 -8.12 -6.63
CA SER A 453 -23.86 -8.61 -7.33
C SER A 453 -22.60 -7.97 -6.73
N ARG A 454 -22.12 -8.57 -5.62
CA ARG A 454 -20.91 -8.14 -4.93
C ARG A 454 -19.69 -8.34 -5.82
N TYR A 455 -18.77 -7.38 -5.79
CA TYR A 455 -17.49 -7.50 -6.50
C TYR A 455 -16.27 -7.18 -5.65
N LEU A 456 -15.16 -7.82 -6.01
CA LEU A 456 -13.85 -7.60 -5.45
C LEU A 456 -13.04 -6.72 -6.41
N ALA A 457 -12.65 -5.51 -6.00
CA ALA A 457 -11.68 -4.73 -6.74
C ALA A 457 -10.25 -5.11 -6.32
N LEU A 458 -9.40 -5.50 -7.29
CA LEU A 458 -7.98 -5.75 -7.12
C LEU A 458 -7.17 -4.63 -7.79
N HIS A 459 -6.53 -3.77 -7.01
CA HIS A 459 -5.49 -2.88 -7.51
C HIS A 459 -4.15 -3.65 -7.64
N MET A 460 -3.79 -3.94 -8.89
CA MET A 460 -2.70 -4.82 -9.30
C MET A 460 -1.46 -3.99 -9.68
N ARG A 461 -0.75 -3.45 -8.69
CA ARG A 461 0.45 -2.61 -8.91
C ARG A 461 1.65 -3.44 -9.36
N PHE A 462 1.66 -3.82 -10.62
CA PHE A 462 2.63 -4.69 -11.27
C PHE A 462 2.90 -4.25 -12.71
N GLU A 463 2.72 -2.96 -12.99
CA GLU A 463 3.17 -2.30 -14.21
C GLU A 463 4.71 -2.20 -14.24
N ILE A 464 5.28 -2.08 -15.44
CA ILE A 464 6.74 -2.16 -15.66
C ILE A 464 7.54 -1.16 -14.82
N ASP A 465 6.99 0.01 -14.51
CA ASP A 465 7.65 1.03 -13.69
C ASP A 465 7.87 0.56 -12.24
N MET A 466 6.85 -0.06 -11.61
CA MET A 466 6.96 -0.63 -10.27
C MET A 466 7.84 -1.88 -10.26
N VAL A 467 7.68 -2.74 -11.26
CA VAL A 467 8.48 -3.97 -11.41
C VAL A 467 9.96 -3.61 -11.51
N ALA A 468 10.33 -2.69 -12.42
CA ALA A 468 11.71 -2.23 -12.61
C ALA A 468 12.27 -1.48 -11.40
N HIS A 469 11.47 -0.59 -10.78
CA HIS A 469 11.87 0.19 -9.59
C HIS A 469 12.06 -0.68 -8.35
N SER A 470 11.36 -1.82 -8.24
CA SER A 470 11.38 -2.66 -7.03
C SER A 470 12.70 -3.39 -6.78
N LEU A 471 13.56 -3.53 -7.79
CA LEU A 471 14.79 -4.35 -7.77
C LEU A 471 14.58 -5.83 -7.37
N CYS A 472 13.36 -6.34 -7.56
CA CYS A 472 12.98 -7.70 -7.21
C CYS A 472 13.05 -8.66 -8.41
N ASP A 473 13.24 -9.95 -8.10
CA ASP A 473 13.21 -11.06 -9.03
C ASP A 473 11.79 -11.66 -9.06
N PHE A 474 11.13 -11.63 -10.21
CA PHE A 474 9.76 -12.11 -10.38
C PHE A 474 9.69 -13.46 -11.11
N GLY A 475 10.70 -13.79 -11.90
CA GLY A 475 11.01 -15.17 -12.31
C GLY A 475 11.26 -15.37 -13.80
N GLY A 476 11.18 -14.32 -14.62
CA GLY A 476 11.50 -14.34 -16.05
C GLY A 476 12.99 -14.44 -16.39
N GLY A 477 13.86 -14.65 -15.39
CA GLY A 477 15.28 -14.94 -15.56
C GLY A 477 16.08 -13.80 -16.21
N GLU A 478 17.13 -14.14 -16.95
CA GLU A 478 18.06 -13.14 -17.50
C GLU A 478 17.46 -12.25 -18.59
N LYS A 479 16.30 -12.62 -19.16
CA LYS A 479 15.54 -11.71 -20.03
C LYS A 479 14.87 -10.61 -19.21
N GLU A 480 14.14 -10.99 -18.15
CA GLU A 480 13.48 -10.05 -17.22
C GLU A 480 14.50 -9.07 -16.62
N LYS A 481 15.64 -9.56 -16.12
CA LYS A 481 16.69 -8.68 -15.57
C LYS A 481 17.17 -7.63 -16.59
N LYS A 482 17.56 -8.05 -17.80
CA LYS A 482 18.07 -7.14 -18.85
C LYS A 482 17.03 -6.12 -19.32
N GLU A 483 15.76 -6.54 -19.43
CA GLU A 483 14.65 -5.65 -19.77
C GLU A 483 14.42 -4.58 -18.68
N LEU A 484 14.36 -4.99 -17.41
CA LEU A 484 14.14 -4.10 -16.29
C LEU A 484 15.36 -3.19 -16.01
N GLU A 485 16.58 -3.67 -16.25
CA GLU A 485 17.79 -2.84 -16.23
C GLU A 485 17.78 -1.75 -17.31
N ALA A 486 17.38 -2.09 -18.54
CA ALA A 486 17.23 -1.11 -19.62
C ALA A 486 16.17 -0.06 -19.25
N PHE A 487 15.03 -0.49 -18.71
CA PHE A 487 14.01 0.42 -18.20
C PHE A 487 14.54 1.33 -17.07
N ARG A 488 15.30 0.79 -16.11
CA ARG A 488 15.94 1.58 -15.04
C ARG A 488 16.92 2.62 -15.58
N LYS A 489 17.75 2.27 -16.56
CA LYS A 489 18.71 3.21 -17.19
C LYS A 489 17.98 4.40 -17.83
N ASN A 490 16.85 4.16 -18.48
CA ASN A 490 16.12 5.20 -19.23
C ASN A 490 15.16 6.04 -18.36
N HIS A 491 14.50 5.44 -17.36
CA HIS A 491 13.44 6.11 -16.59
C HIS A 491 13.79 6.38 -15.12
N PHE A 492 14.82 5.73 -14.57
CA PHE A 492 15.27 5.88 -13.19
C PHE A 492 16.81 6.03 -13.12
N PRO A 493 17.43 6.98 -13.86
CA PRO A 493 18.88 7.00 -14.07
C PRO A 493 19.70 7.04 -12.77
N ALA A 494 19.27 7.79 -11.75
CA ALA A 494 19.97 7.80 -10.47
C ALA A 494 19.74 6.53 -9.62
N LEU A 495 18.66 5.77 -9.83
CA LEU A 495 18.54 4.42 -9.25
C LEU A 495 19.52 3.46 -9.93
N ALA A 496 19.61 3.51 -11.27
CA ALA A 496 20.57 2.72 -12.05
C ALA A 496 22.03 3.12 -11.76
N HIS A 497 22.29 4.36 -11.36
CA HIS A 497 23.59 4.79 -10.83
C HIS A 497 23.86 4.16 -9.46
N ARG A 498 22.93 4.28 -8.48
CA ARG A 498 23.09 3.70 -7.13
C ARG A 498 23.18 2.18 -7.13
N GLU A 499 22.57 1.51 -8.11
CA GLU A 499 22.70 0.06 -8.36
C GLU A 499 24.13 -0.35 -8.78
N LYS A 500 24.91 0.57 -9.36
CA LYS A 500 26.34 0.37 -9.67
C LYS A 500 27.27 0.81 -8.54
N THR A 501 26.98 1.95 -7.89
CA THR A 501 27.91 2.59 -6.95
C THR A 501 27.72 2.20 -5.49
N HIS A 502 26.60 1.57 -5.12
CA HIS A 502 26.35 1.10 -3.76
C HIS A 502 25.92 -0.37 -3.71
N LYS A 503 26.28 -1.04 -2.61
CA LYS A 503 25.83 -2.41 -2.32
C LYS A 503 24.36 -2.42 -1.89
N LEU A 504 23.46 -2.45 -2.85
CA LEU A 504 22.01 -2.54 -2.60
C LEU A 504 21.63 -3.92 -2.03
N PRO A 505 20.51 -4.06 -1.29
CA PRO A 505 20.04 -5.35 -0.81
C PRO A 505 19.66 -6.26 -1.98
N SER A 506 19.93 -7.57 -1.86
CA SER A 506 19.57 -8.53 -2.91
C SER A 506 18.05 -8.66 -3.07
N ALA A 507 17.60 -9.06 -4.26
CA ALA A 507 16.19 -9.34 -4.55
C ALA A 507 15.54 -10.29 -3.52
N ALA A 508 16.30 -11.29 -3.04
CA ALA A 508 15.86 -12.19 -1.98
C ALA A 508 15.66 -11.48 -0.63
N ALA A 509 16.58 -10.58 -0.25
CA ALA A 509 16.44 -9.76 0.97
C ALA A 509 15.22 -8.83 0.86
N LEU A 510 15.11 -8.06 -0.24
CA LEU A 510 13.98 -7.17 -0.53
C LEU A 510 12.64 -7.91 -0.46
N ARG A 511 12.57 -9.13 -1.01
CA ARG A 511 11.36 -9.97 -0.92
C ARG A 511 11.11 -10.50 0.48
N SER A 512 12.14 -10.93 1.21
CA SER A 512 12.02 -11.42 2.60
C SER A 512 11.55 -10.35 3.59
N GLU A 513 11.85 -9.09 3.33
CA GLU A 513 11.37 -7.94 4.09
C GLU A 513 9.97 -7.47 3.66
N GLY A 514 9.48 -7.93 2.50
CA GLY A 514 8.21 -7.51 1.92
C GLY A 514 8.27 -6.19 1.15
N GLN A 515 9.43 -5.79 0.63
CA GLN A 515 9.57 -4.57 -0.17
C GLN A 515 8.95 -4.72 -1.57
N CYS A 516 9.08 -5.89 -2.20
CA CYS A 516 8.50 -6.22 -3.51
C CYS A 516 6.96 -6.15 -3.52
N PRO A 517 6.30 -5.84 -4.65
CA PRO A 517 4.87 -6.14 -4.85
C PRO A 517 4.61 -7.66 -4.86
N LEU A 518 3.35 -8.07 -4.69
CA LEU A 518 2.92 -9.42 -5.06
C LEU A 518 2.76 -9.52 -6.59
N THR A 519 3.11 -10.67 -7.17
CA THR A 519 2.80 -10.98 -8.58
C THR A 519 1.32 -11.34 -8.76
N PRO A 520 0.79 -11.39 -10.00
CA PRO A 520 -0.55 -11.91 -10.28
C PRO A 520 -0.78 -13.33 -9.72
N GLU A 521 0.22 -14.22 -9.84
CA GLU A 521 0.18 -15.57 -9.27
C GLU A 521 0.01 -15.56 -7.75
N GLU A 522 0.71 -14.65 -7.07
CA GLU A 522 0.64 -14.50 -5.61
C GLU A 522 -0.69 -13.90 -5.14
N ALA A 523 -1.29 -13.01 -5.95
CA ALA A 523 -2.64 -12.51 -5.72
C ALA A 523 -3.70 -13.62 -5.84
N VAL A 524 -3.61 -14.46 -6.87
CA VAL A 524 -4.49 -15.63 -7.08
C VAL A 524 -4.43 -16.60 -5.91
N LEU A 525 -3.20 -16.98 -5.51
CA LEU A 525 -3.01 -17.89 -4.38
C LEU A 525 -3.51 -17.28 -3.08
N MET A 526 -3.38 -15.96 -2.89
CA MET A 526 -3.98 -15.26 -1.76
C MET A 526 -5.51 -15.33 -1.78
N PHE A 527 -6.15 -15.08 -2.93
CA PHE A 527 -7.61 -15.12 -3.05
C PHE A 527 -8.21 -16.51 -2.85
N ALA A 528 -7.62 -17.54 -3.46
CA ALA A 528 -8.04 -18.93 -3.28
C ALA A 528 -7.89 -19.36 -1.81
N ALA A 529 -6.80 -18.97 -1.15
CA ALA A 529 -6.56 -19.26 0.27
C ALA A 529 -7.47 -18.47 1.23
N LEU A 530 -7.97 -17.30 0.81
CA LEU A 530 -9.03 -16.54 1.49
C LEU A 530 -10.42 -17.15 1.26
N GLY A 531 -10.60 -17.99 0.23
CA GLY A 531 -11.86 -18.65 -0.07
C GLY A 531 -12.86 -17.76 -0.82
N PHE A 532 -12.36 -16.85 -1.66
CA PHE A 532 -13.18 -16.28 -2.73
C PHE A 532 -13.58 -17.39 -3.70
N SER A 533 -14.86 -17.46 -4.09
CA SER A 533 -15.38 -18.46 -5.00
C SER A 533 -14.82 -18.29 -6.41
N ARG A 534 -14.73 -19.38 -7.19
CA ARG A 534 -14.49 -19.30 -8.64
C ARG A 534 -15.50 -18.39 -9.36
N LYS A 535 -16.71 -18.23 -8.81
CA LYS A 535 -17.78 -17.38 -9.33
C LYS A 535 -17.64 -15.88 -8.98
N THR A 536 -16.70 -15.49 -8.11
CA THR A 536 -16.47 -14.08 -7.69
C THR A 536 -16.23 -13.18 -8.88
N ARG A 537 -16.95 -12.06 -8.98
CA ARG A 537 -16.66 -11.00 -9.96
C ARG A 537 -15.49 -10.15 -9.48
N ILE A 538 -14.42 -10.07 -10.27
CA ILE A 538 -13.19 -9.37 -9.89
C ILE A 538 -12.91 -8.23 -10.88
N TYR A 539 -12.96 -6.99 -10.40
CA TYR A 539 -12.49 -5.83 -11.16
C TYR A 539 -10.98 -5.67 -10.97
N VAL A 540 -10.19 -5.66 -12.04
CA VAL A 540 -8.74 -5.40 -11.95
C VAL A 540 -8.42 -3.95 -12.34
N ALA A 541 -7.90 -3.21 -11.37
CA ALA A 541 -7.40 -1.84 -11.51
C ALA A 541 -5.89 -1.83 -11.70
N GLY A 542 -5.41 -0.91 -12.53
CA GLY A 542 -4.03 -0.82 -12.99
C GLY A 542 -3.94 -0.38 -14.45
N ALA A 543 -2.74 0.00 -14.88
CA ALA A 543 -2.45 0.25 -16.29
C ALA A 543 -1.90 -1.04 -16.96
N GLN A 544 -0.92 -0.92 -17.85
CA GLN A 544 -0.31 -2.06 -18.53
C GLN A 544 0.51 -2.93 -17.56
N ILE A 545 -0.11 -3.99 -17.05
CA ILE A 545 0.52 -5.01 -16.21
C ILE A 545 1.71 -5.64 -16.97
N TYR A 546 2.87 -5.75 -16.32
CA TYR A 546 4.06 -6.38 -16.88
C TYR A 546 3.78 -7.85 -17.26
N GLY A 547 4.24 -8.27 -18.43
CA GLY A 547 3.89 -9.57 -19.04
C GLY A 547 2.46 -9.67 -19.60
N GLY A 548 1.60 -8.67 -19.36
CA GLY A 548 0.27 -8.53 -19.96
C GLY A 548 -0.63 -9.74 -19.76
N LYS A 549 -1.31 -10.16 -20.85
CA LYS A 549 -2.23 -11.33 -20.85
C LYS A 549 -1.57 -12.63 -20.39
N SER A 550 -0.23 -12.77 -20.50
CA SER A 550 0.47 -13.99 -20.04
C SER A 550 0.56 -14.06 -18.51
N SER A 551 0.87 -12.95 -17.84
CA SER A 551 0.91 -12.88 -16.37
C SER A 551 -0.49 -12.86 -15.75
N LEU A 552 -1.48 -12.28 -16.45
CA LEU A 552 -2.90 -12.36 -16.03
C LEU A 552 -3.56 -13.72 -16.32
N ALA A 553 -2.87 -14.68 -16.95
CA ALA A 553 -3.41 -16.01 -17.24
C ALA A 553 -3.79 -16.80 -15.97
N ALA A 554 -3.00 -16.68 -14.89
CA ALA A 554 -3.30 -17.34 -13.62
C ALA A 554 -4.59 -16.81 -12.96
N LEU A 555 -4.83 -15.49 -13.07
CA LEU A 555 -6.06 -14.85 -12.60
C LEU A 555 -7.26 -15.32 -13.44
N THR A 556 -7.21 -15.09 -14.75
CA THR A 556 -8.33 -15.35 -15.67
C THR A 556 -8.71 -16.84 -15.81
N VAL A 557 -7.79 -17.78 -15.56
CA VAL A 557 -8.11 -19.22 -15.59
C VAL A 557 -8.84 -19.68 -14.31
N LEU A 558 -8.53 -19.09 -13.15
CA LEU A 558 -9.12 -19.50 -11.87
C LEU A 558 -10.29 -18.61 -11.40
N TYR A 559 -10.38 -17.39 -11.91
CA TYR A 559 -11.50 -16.46 -11.74
C TYR A 559 -11.97 -15.99 -13.13
N PRO A 560 -12.88 -16.73 -13.80
CA PRO A 560 -13.35 -16.38 -15.15
C PRO A 560 -14.19 -15.09 -15.19
N ASN A 561 -14.80 -14.68 -14.06
CA ASN A 561 -15.59 -13.45 -13.93
C ASN A 561 -14.69 -12.22 -13.65
N LEU A 562 -13.47 -12.22 -14.18
CA LEU A 562 -12.53 -11.11 -14.10
C LEU A 562 -12.80 -10.11 -15.23
N VAL A 563 -12.81 -8.82 -14.90
CA VAL A 563 -13.06 -7.71 -15.82
C VAL A 563 -12.13 -6.53 -15.55
N THR A 564 -11.76 -5.78 -16.57
CA THR A 564 -11.11 -4.47 -16.46
C THR A 564 -12.01 -3.37 -17.05
N LYS A 565 -11.64 -2.09 -16.88
CA LYS A 565 -12.34 -0.96 -17.53
C LYS A 565 -12.38 -1.09 -19.06
N GLU A 566 -11.37 -1.71 -19.65
CA GLU A 566 -11.27 -2.01 -21.08
C GLU A 566 -12.22 -3.13 -21.53
N ASP A 567 -12.65 -4.03 -20.64
CA ASP A 567 -13.68 -5.05 -20.92
C ASP A 567 -15.12 -4.51 -20.69
N LEU A 568 -15.26 -3.45 -19.90
CA LEU A 568 -16.54 -2.93 -19.39
C LEU A 568 -17.03 -1.66 -20.09
N LEU A 569 -16.13 -0.89 -20.68
CA LEU A 569 -16.44 0.31 -21.47
C LEU A 569 -16.32 0.01 -22.96
N SER A 570 -17.21 0.58 -23.76
CA SER A 570 -17.14 0.47 -25.22
C SER A 570 -15.96 1.29 -25.77
N SER A 571 -15.53 0.98 -27.00
CA SER A 571 -14.42 1.69 -27.65
C SER A 571 -14.58 3.22 -27.63
N SER A 572 -15.79 3.73 -27.89
CA SER A 572 -16.11 5.17 -27.90
C SER A 572 -16.21 5.79 -26.51
N GLU A 573 -16.58 5.03 -25.48
CA GLU A 573 -16.61 5.49 -24.09
C GLU A 573 -15.20 5.61 -23.48
N ILE A 574 -14.28 4.73 -23.88
CA ILE A 574 -12.90 4.71 -23.35
C ILE A 574 -11.90 5.53 -24.19
N GLU A 575 -12.14 5.73 -25.49
CA GLU A 575 -11.30 6.56 -26.38
C GLU A 575 -10.92 7.93 -25.78
N PRO A 576 -11.87 8.71 -25.18
CA PRO A 576 -11.56 10.03 -24.61
C PRO A 576 -10.59 10.00 -23.43
N PHE A 577 -10.17 8.83 -22.96
CA PHE A 577 -9.29 8.62 -21.82
C PHE A 577 -7.98 7.89 -22.17
N LYS A 578 -7.88 7.21 -23.33
CA LYS A 578 -6.74 6.33 -23.66
C LYS A 578 -5.36 6.99 -23.53
N ASN A 579 -5.25 8.26 -23.94
CA ASN A 579 -4.02 9.04 -23.90
C ASN A 579 -3.78 9.76 -22.54
N PHE A 580 -4.67 9.56 -21.57
CA PHE A 580 -4.68 10.28 -20.28
C PHE A 580 -4.69 9.29 -19.11
N SER A 581 -3.52 8.73 -18.82
CA SER A 581 -3.28 7.76 -17.73
C SER A 581 -3.87 8.17 -16.37
N SER A 582 -3.94 9.47 -16.09
CA SER A 582 -4.45 10.09 -14.87
C SER A 582 -5.98 10.06 -14.80
N GLN A 583 -6.66 10.18 -15.94
CA GLN A 583 -8.11 10.05 -16.04
C GLN A 583 -8.49 8.55 -15.96
N LEU A 584 -7.74 7.66 -16.62
CA LEU A 584 -7.91 6.21 -16.47
C LEU A 584 -7.69 5.75 -15.01
N ALA A 585 -6.67 6.29 -14.33
CA ALA A 585 -6.41 6.03 -12.92
C ALA A 585 -7.48 6.62 -11.97
N ALA A 586 -8.25 7.62 -12.42
CA ALA A 586 -9.41 8.13 -11.68
C ALA A 586 -10.63 7.20 -11.82
N LEU A 587 -10.85 6.59 -12.99
CA LEU A 587 -11.86 5.52 -13.16
C LEU A 587 -11.51 4.29 -12.32
N ASP A 588 -10.24 3.87 -12.33
CA ASP A 588 -9.74 2.80 -11.44
C ASP A 588 -9.92 3.15 -9.95
N PHE A 589 -9.74 4.42 -9.55
CA PHE A 589 -10.00 4.87 -8.18
C PHE A 589 -11.49 4.73 -7.81
N ILE A 590 -12.41 5.17 -8.69
CA ILE A 590 -13.85 5.09 -8.47
C ILE A 590 -14.29 3.63 -8.31
N ALA A 591 -13.92 2.75 -9.24
CA ALA A 591 -14.25 1.33 -9.18
C ALA A 591 -13.60 0.60 -7.98
N CYS A 592 -12.42 1.01 -7.52
CA CYS A 592 -11.82 0.47 -6.29
C CYS A 592 -12.49 0.97 -5.00
N ALA A 593 -12.97 2.22 -4.99
CA ALA A 593 -13.64 2.80 -3.83
C ALA A 593 -15.06 2.24 -3.66
N ALA A 594 -15.81 2.08 -4.74
CA ALA A 594 -17.21 1.62 -4.76
C ALA A 594 -17.43 0.09 -4.61
N ALA A 595 -16.35 -0.69 -4.50
CA ALA A 595 -16.41 -2.16 -4.41
C ALA A 595 -16.87 -2.66 -3.04
N ASP A 596 -17.53 -3.82 -2.98
CA ASP A 596 -17.86 -4.47 -1.72
C ASP A 596 -16.59 -4.81 -0.94
N ALA A 597 -15.61 -5.43 -1.61
CA ALA A 597 -14.27 -5.63 -1.09
C ALA A 597 -13.20 -5.00 -1.98
N PHE A 598 -12.19 -4.38 -1.36
CA PHE A 598 -11.00 -3.87 -2.05
C PHE A 598 -9.76 -4.67 -1.64
N SER A 599 -8.89 -5.00 -2.59
CA SER A 599 -7.62 -5.68 -2.42
C SER A 599 -6.50 -4.96 -3.17
N MET A 600 -5.27 -5.10 -2.69
CA MET A 600 -4.07 -4.49 -3.29
C MET A 600 -2.91 -5.48 -3.32
N THR A 601 -2.09 -5.49 -4.37
CA THR A 601 -0.83 -6.26 -4.37
C THR A 601 0.35 -5.50 -3.76
N ASP A 602 0.28 -4.17 -3.75
CA ASP A 602 1.23 -3.33 -3.04
C ASP A 602 0.55 -2.28 -2.16
N SER A 603 0.89 -2.31 -0.87
CA SER A 603 0.54 -1.30 0.12
C SER A 603 1.50 -0.10 0.12
N GLY A 604 2.50 -0.04 -0.76
CA GLY A 604 3.31 1.14 -1.03
C GLY A 604 2.65 2.13 -2.01
N SER A 605 1.72 1.67 -2.85
CA SER A 605 1.01 2.53 -3.82
C SER A 605 0.18 3.64 -3.17
N GLN A 606 0.14 4.79 -3.84
CA GLN A 606 -0.67 5.93 -3.42
C GLN A 606 -2.15 5.75 -3.77
N LEU A 607 -2.50 5.01 -4.84
CA LEU A 607 -3.91 4.68 -5.12
C LEU A 607 -4.47 3.75 -4.03
N SER A 608 -3.74 2.69 -3.67
CA SER A 608 -4.16 1.83 -2.55
C SER A 608 -4.19 2.58 -1.21
N SER A 609 -3.34 3.60 -1.04
CA SER A 609 -3.42 4.54 0.09
C SER A 609 -4.75 5.29 0.12
N LEU A 610 -5.06 6.02 -0.94
CA LEU A 610 -6.19 6.94 -1.03
C LEU A 610 -7.53 6.19 -1.04
N VAL A 611 -7.62 5.07 -1.77
CA VAL A 611 -8.81 4.21 -1.75
C VAL A 611 -9.06 3.66 -0.35
N SER A 612 -8.02 3.17 0.35
CA SER A 612 -8.18 2.69 1.73
C SER A 612 -8.71 3.80 2.65
N GLY A 613 -8.13 5.01 2.58
CA GLY A 613 -8.59 6.14 3.39
C GLY A 613 -10.02 6.55 3.04
N TYR A 614 -10.37 6.62 1.77
CA TYR A 614 -11.72 6.98 1.30
C TYR A 614 -12.78 5.96 1.77
N ARG A 615 -12.47 4.66 1.68
CA ARG A 615 -13.33 3.56 2.20
C ARG A 615 -13.51 3.61 3.72
N ILE A 616 -12.46 3.96 4.46
CA ILE A 616 -12.54 4.12 5.93
C ILE A 616 -13.30 5.39 6.31
N TYR A 617 -13.18 6.46 5.52
CA TYR A 617 -13.82 7.76 5.79
C TYR A 617 -15.33 7.70 5.52
N PHE A 618 -15.75 7.37 4.30
CA PHE A 618 -17.17 7.39 3.89
C PHE A 618 -17.92 6.07 4.11
N GLY A 619 -17.23 4.99 4.50
CA GLY A 619 -17.81 3.64 4.54
C GLY A 619 -18.18 3.10 5.93
N ASP A 620 -18.29 3.96 6.96
CA ASP A 620 -18.70 3.63 8.33
C ASP A 620 -17.96 2.45 9.02
N GLY A 621 -16.77 2.07 8.53
CA GLY A 621 -16.11 0.82 8.97
C GLY A 621 -16.84 -0.47 8.56
N ARG A 622 -17.64 -0.41 7.49
CA ARG A 622 -18.33 -1.54 6.85
C ARG A 622 -17.68 -1.99 5.54
N MET A 623 -16.73 -1.21 4.99
CA MET A 623 -16.12 -1.41 3.67
C MET A 623 -14.76 -2.14 3.73
N PRO A 624 -14.72 -3.50 3.70
CA PRO A 624 -13.50 -4.27 3.93
C PRO A 624 -12.37 -3.95 2.95
N THR A 625 -11.13 -3.96 3.46
CA THR A 625 -9.91 -3.71 2.68
C THR A 625 -8.84 -4.76 2.96
N ILE A 626 -8.56 -5.61 1.98
CA ILE A 626 -7.59 -6.70 2.01
C ILE A 626 -6.20 -6.14 1.67
N ARG A 627 -5.44 -5.82 2.72
CA ARG A 627 -4.05 -5.36 2.61
C ARG A 627 -3.09 -6.53 2.87
N PRO A 628 -2.18 -6.89 1.94
CA PRO A 628 -1.25 -8.01 2.13
C PRO A 628 -0.17 -7.68 3.16
N ASN A 629 0.06 -8.58 4.12
CA ASN A 629 1.26 -8.54 4.95
C ASN A 629 2.43 -9.15 4.15
N LYS A 630 2.97 -8.37 3.19
CA LYS A 630 3.92 -8.84 2.18
C LYS A 630 5.12 -9.61 2.76
N ARG A 631 5.68 -9.15 3.90
CA ARG A 631 6.75 -9.83 4.65
C ARG A 631 6.38 -11.24 5.10
N ARG A 632 5.17 -11.42 5.67
CA ARG A 632 4.69 -12.74 6.09
C ARG A 632 4.28 -13.61 4.90
N LEU A 633 3.66 -13.02 3.89
CA LEU A 633 3.27 -13.74 2.67
C LEU A 633 4.50 -14.28 1.94
N ALA A 634 5.59 -13.51 1.82
CA ALA A 634 6.86 -14.01 1.28
C ALA A 634 7.37 -15.25 2.03
N ASN A 635 7.35 -15.26 3.37
CA ASN A 635 7.72 -16.43 4.18
C ASN A 635 6.77 -17.64 4.00
N ILE A 636 5.51 -17.40 3.61
CA ILE A 636 4.55 -18.46 3.28
C ILE A 636 4.83 -18.99 1.86
N PHE A 637 4.98 -18.12 0.87
CA PHE A 637 5.28 -18.45 -0.52
C PHE A 637 6.64 -19.14 -0.72
N LEU A 638 7.65 -18.84 0.12
CA LEU A 638 8.93 -19.57 0.11
C LEU A 638 8.79 -21.07 0.42
N LYS A 639 7.68 -21.51 1.04
CA LYS A 639 7.39 -22.93 1.32
C LYS A 639 6.50 -23.61 0.28
N ASN A 640 6.31 -23.02 -0.91
CA ASN A 640 5.36 -23.51 -1.93
C ASN A 640 5.56 -24.97 -2.39
N SER A 641 6.78 -25.51 -2.32
CA SER A 641 7.08 -26.90 -2.65
C SER A 641 6.62 -27.89 -1.57
N THR A 642 6.60 -27.49 -0.30
CA THR A 642 6.44 -28.38 0.86
C THR A 642 5.17 -28.12 1.67
N ILE A 643 4.57 -26.93 1.62
CA ILE A 643 3.39 -26.59 2.42
C ILE A 643 2.13 -27.29 1.90
N GLU A 644 1.33 -27.86 2.80
CA GLU A 644 0.00 -28.37 2.47
C GLU A 644 -1.01 -27.23 2.25
N TRP A 645 -2.04 -27.48 1.44
CA TRP A 645 -3.06 -26.46 1.13
C TRP A 645 -3.76 -25.93 2.39
N LYS A 646 -4.28 -26.81 3.27
CA LYS A 646 -4.95 -26.42 4.53
C LYS A 646 -4.05 -25.58 5.46
N MET A 647 -2.74 -25.85 5.46
CA MET A 647 -1.77 -25.06 6.23
C MET A 647 -1.46 -23.72 5.55
N PHE A 648 -1.41 -23.67 4.22
CA PHE A 648 -1.27 -22.45 3.43
C PHE A 648 -2.46 -21.51 3.66
N GLU A 649 -3.69 -22.01 3.54
CA GLU A 649 -4.94 -21.28 3.86
C GLU A 649 -4.89 -20.67 5.27
N LYS A 650 -4.63 -21.50 6.29
CA LYS A 650 -4.56 -21.08 7.69
C LYS A 650 -3.53 -19.97 7.92
N ARG A 651 -2.38 -20.03 7.24
CA ARG A 651 -1.33 -19.00 7.33
C ARG A 651 -1.68 -17.72 6.57
N VAL A 652 -2.27 -17.80 5.38
CA VAL A 652 -2.71 -16.64 4.58
C VAL A 652 -3.86 -15.90 5.26
N ARG A 653 -4.93 -16.60 5.67
CA ARG A 653 -6.06 -16.03 6.42
C ARG A 653 -5.58 -15.31 7.68
N LYS A 654 -4.68 -15.93 8.47
CA LYS A 654 -4.08 -15.29 9.66
C LYS A 654 -3.17 -14.09 9.33
N ALA A 655 -2.55 -14.05 8.14
CA ALA A 655 -1.74 -12.92 7.70
C ALA A 655 -2.59 -11.72 7.25
N VAL A 656 -3.76 -11.96 6.64
CA VAL A 656 -4.70 -10.93 6.14
C VAL A 656 -5.66 -10.43 7.22
N LYS A 657 -6.15 -11.29 8.12
CA LYS A 657 -7.09 -10.87 9.19
C LYS A 657 -6.51 -9.78 10.10
N GLN A 658 -5.18 -9.78 10.31
CA GLN A 658 -4.45 -8.75 11.08
C GLN A 658 -4.18 -7.45 10.31
N THR A 659 -4.58 -7.34 9.04
CA THR A 659 -4.40 -6.14 8.21
C THR A 659 -5.69 -5.68 7.52
N LYS A 660 -6.80 -6.41 7.75
CA LYS A 660 -8.15 -6.09 7.25
C LYS A 660 -8.91 -5.12 8.15
N GLN A 661 -8.65 -5.13 9.46
CA GLN A 661 -9.21 -4.15 10.40
C GLN A 661 -8.60 -2.77 10.16
N ALA A 662 -9.45 -1.74 10.12
CA ALA A 662 -8.98 -0.38 10.24
C ALA A 662 -8.78 -0.03 11.73
N HIS A 663 -7.69 0.69 12.01
CA HIS A 663 -7.33 1.13 13.35
C HIS A 663 -7.17 2.65 13.35
N GLU A 664 -7.07 3.24 14.53
CA GLU A 664 -6.67 4.64 14.69
C GLU A 664 -5.33 4.93 13.99
N ARG A 665 -5.16 6.18 13.55
CA ARG A 665 -3.96 6.65 12.85
C ARG A 665 -2.72 6.53 13.73
N PRO A 666 -1.73 5.68 13.38
CA PRO A 666 -0.46 5.68 14.11
C PRO A 666 0.31 6.98 13.81
N VAL A 667 1.08 7.47 14.78
CA VAL A 667 1.91 8.68 14.64
C VAL A 667 2.84 8.56 13.43
N ALA A 668 3.04 9.69 12.72
CA ALA A 668 3.76 9.83 11.46
C ALA A 668 3.17 9.01 10.29
N ARG A 669 1.90 8.58 10.37
CA ARG A 669 1.22 7.89 9.26
C ARG A 669 0.13 8.74 8.62
N SER A 670 -0.02 8.51 7.31
CA SER A 670 -0.86 9.29 6.41
C SER A 670 -2.33 9.31 6.81
N VAL A 671 -2.85 10.52 7.06
CA VAL A 671 -4.29 10.79 7.18
C VAL A 671 -5.09 10.33 5.95
N TYR A 672 -4.48 10.41 4.76
CA TYR A 672 -5.09 9.97 3.49
C TYR A 672 -5.24 8.44 3.38
N ARG A 673 -4.68 7.67 4.33
CA ARG A 673 -4.82 6.20 4.44
C ARG A 673 -5.52 5.77 5.72
N HIS A 674 -5.27 6.50 6.80
CA HIS A 674 -5.74 6.21 8.15
C HIS A 674 -6.46 7.45 8.72
N PRO A 675 -7.71 7.73 8.30
CA PRO A 675 -8.43 8.92 8.73
C PRO A 675 -9.15 8.77 10.07
N ARG A 676 -9.12 7.59 10.73
CA ARG A 676 -9.59 7.41 12.12
C ARG A 676 -8.64 8.15 13.08
N CYS A 677 -8.79 9.47 13.15
CA CYS A 677 -8.07 10.40 14.00
C CYS A 677 -8.84 11.73 14.08
N LYS A 678 -8.75 12.44 15.21
CA LYS A 678 -9.62 13.59 15.57
C LYS A 678 -9.59 14.76 14.58
N GLU A 679 -8.52 14.87 13.79
CA GLU A 679 -8.35 15.87 12.75
C GLU A 679 -9.29 15.62 11.54
N CYS A 680 -9.46 14.35 11.15
CA CYS A 680 -10.29 13.95 10.00
C CYS A 680 -11.71 13.50 10.40
N MET A 681 -11.82 12.69 11.46
CA MET A 681 -13.05 12.00 11.87
C MET A 681 -13.29 12.20 13.35
N CYS A 682 -14.54 12.09 13.76
CA CYS A 682 -14.97 12.26 15.14
C CYS A 682 -15.58 10.94 15.64
N THR A 683 -15.58 10.72 16.95
CA THR A 683 -16.41 9.67 17.56
C THR A 683 -17.85 10.14 17.60
N ARG A 684 -18.80 9.22 17.38
CA ARG A 684 -20.16 9.38 17.88
C ARG A 684 -20.17 8.91 19.33
N ASP A 685 -20.68 9.76 20.21
CA ASP A 685 -21.00 9.43 21.60
C ASP A 685 -22.27 8.54 21.68
#